data_AF-A0A1G7EUX8-F1
#
_entry.id   AF-A0A1G7EUX8-F1
#
_cell.length_a   1.000
_cell.length_b   1.000
_cell.length_c   1.000
_cell.angle_alpha   90.00
_cell.angle_beta   90.00
_cell.angle_gamma   90.00
#
_symmetry.space_group_name_H-M   'P 1'
#
loop_
_entity.id
_entity.type
_entity.pdbx_description
1 polymer ?
#
loop_
_entity_poly.entity_id
_entity_poly.type
_entity_poly.pdbx_seq_one_letter_code
_entity_poly.pdbx_strand_id
1 'polypeptide(L)'
;MADNAGNFIAKFAPDSYFFIDSQSFTQSATQAFGPVPENENGFRITSKFTITGAAMAYAICSGVVCIQPQSGSTDKVNLVLRPFKQPIQGVNIKYFIYRGLNKSDFFNGDNVLTASGTTSDFINKVNANFAAFYNTVFPGQSVPPFLAKYVGFDPAHQTDTLMLDSLFFKLTSYTGDAGTETENTDNAFELPLMQQGASLGSFASGECGIDVVLSYGDYQLPQPNDEFVFDLAYARALEKIIDVTAETNDFKKKQIKEQIFQFLDIAAYYGFHSNDGGSVKVRTGSTAATKKGEQVYTDLLQGFYTRNNLYLYIQSDRTRSYNFYENYGMSDTDDNSLLWGYAETSLTPRTYDTAGWPLIIDNHAQAHNNTSNPVYLQFVTDNNVNTMLYGQAAVIKNAQSNNFCNADNLQLPDNPDGTPSALTKVIILANPATGPGGAKLNIATFNILLYQGVVYDYISAQVADEQGSTINVLAQPSFFDDIFDLLTATPLLKAAEDTQYSALSSQKVKLINHYYNDTQYGVSAVQTSIINDTIDTGDTTNPTISRVTYITDAVDILNNVVAIAGTVTADTKSSPSISGRVLGNKAYQLPDPFYYDLLPFTDSTQLVNGLLLKTTDNSVPGKITLGLTKAENDLLKGLISANSLTNPRPLFINLFTDKLISTENVAYEKYQVVLIGETVSGELKLMSTSEAIIVYTIDKKCFFSKGYAAYVKDEPITSVFLDLEISL
;
A
#
# COMPACT_ATOMS: atom_id res chain seq x y z
N MET A 1 -12.15 16.96 2.59
CA MET A 1 -11.80 18.27 2.00
C MET A 1 -12.92 19.24 2.32
N ALA A 2 -12.69 20.38 2.98
CA ALA A 2 -13.77 21.35 3.06
C ALA A 2 -14.07 21.92 1.67
N ASP A 3 -15.33 22.05 1.27
CA ASP A 3 -15.66 22.88 0.10
C ASP A 3 -15.33 24.35 0.40
N ASN A 4 -15.42 25.21 -0.62
CA ASN A 4 -15.22 26.66 -0.46
C ASN A 4 -16.19 27.34 0.54
N ALA A 5 -17.15 26.59 1.09
CA ALA A 5 -18.09 27.02 2.13
C ALA A 5 -17.79 26.41 3.51
N GLY A 6 -16.68 25.69 3.68
CA GLY A 6 -16.29 25.08 4.97
C GLY A 6 -16.98 23.75 5.28
N ASN A 7 -17.73 23.16 4.34
CA ASN A 7 -18.38 21.87 4.55
C ASN A 7 -17.39 20.74 4.29
N PHE A 8 -17.17 19.85 5.26
CA PHE A 8 -16.35 18.66 5.07
C PHE A 8 -16.94 17.75 3.96
N ILE A 9 -16.37 17.81 2.76
CA ILE A 9 -16.53 16.79 1.71
C ILE A 9 -15.85 15.52 2.21
N ALA A 10 -16.59 14.42 2.21
CA ALA A 10 -16.06 13.09 2.50
C ALA A 10 -14.82 12.82 1.65
N LYS A 11 -13.72 12.45 2.31
CA LYS A 11 -12.44 12.10 1.65
C LYS A 11 -12.61 10.94 0.66
N PHE A 12 -13.60 10.09 0.90
CA PHE A 12 -13.90 8.91 0.10
C PHE A 12 -15.32 9.00 -0.48
N ALA A 13 -15.45 8.64 -1.75
CA ALA A 13 -16.74 8.41 -2.41
C ALA A 13 -16.76 7.00 -3.00
N PRO A 14 -16.80 5.95 -2.16
CA PRO A 14 -16.65 4.58 -2.63
C PRO A 14 -17.89 4.14 -3.44
N ASP A 15 -17.68 3.47 -4.58
CA ASP A 15 -18.74 3.02 -5.49
C ASP A 15 -18.53 1.55 -5.91
N SER A 16 -19.42 0.67 -5.45
CA SER A 16 -19.32 -0.78 -5.66
C SER A 16 -20.64 -1.42 -6.09
N TYR A 17 -20.55 -2.66 -6.57
CA TYR A 17 -21.69 -3.55 -6.71
C TYR A 17 -21.65 -4.63 -5.62
N PHE A 18 -22.82 -5.04 -5.13
CA PHE A 18 -22.93 -6.11 -4.15
C PHE A 18 -22.66 -7.46 -4.82
N PHE A 19 -21.75 -8.25 -4.26
CA PHE A 19 -21.14 -9.40 -4.91
C PHE A 19 -22.10 -10.57 -5.21
N ILE A 20 -23.29 -10.57 -4.60
CA ILE A 20 -24.26 -11.67 -4.68
C ILE A 20 -25.70 -11.11 -4.66
N ASP A 21 -26.67 -11.89 -5.11
CA ASP A 21 -28.10 -11.56 -4.91
C ASP A 21 -28.38 -11.32 -3.40
N SER A 22 -29.05 -10.22 -3.05
CA SER A 22 -29.25 -9.85 -1.65
C SER A 22 -30.00 -10.91 -0.85
N GLN A 23 -29.60 -11.13 0.40
CA GLN A 23 -30.22 -12.07 1.35
C GLN A 23 -30.19 -13.55 0.94
N SER A 24 -29.34 -13.93 -0.02
CA SER A 24 -29.18 -15.32 -0.49
C SER A 24 -28.20 -16.15 0.34
N PHE A 25 -27.59 -15.58 1.38
CA PHE A 25 -26.55 -16.21 2.18
C PHE A 25 -26.70 -15.93 3.67
N THR A 26 -26.08 -16.77 4.48
CA THR A 26 -25.90 -16.58 5.93
C THR A 26 -24.47 -16.92 6.34
N GLN A 27 -23.98 -16.24 7.38
CA GLN A 27 -22.66 -16.48 7.96
C GLN A 27 -22.79 -16.79 9.45
N SER A 28 -22.12 -17.86 9.89
CA SER A 28 -21.95 -18.20 11.31
C SER A 28 -20.65 -17.62 11.88
N ALA A 29 -20.50 -17.64 13.20
CA ALA A 29 -19.29 -17.13 13.87
C ALA A 29 -18.01 -17.87 13.41
N THR A 30 -18.09 -19.18 13.18
CA THR A 30 -16.94 -19.99 12.70
C THR A 30 -16.58 -19.73 11.24
N GLN A 31 -17.38 -18.95 10.51
CA GLN A 31 -17.15 -18.57 9.12
C GLN A 31 -16.65 -17.12 8.98
N ALA A 32 -16.61 -16.37 10.08
CA ALA A 32 -16.22 -14.97 10.10
C ALA A 32 -14.74 -14.75 9.77
N PHE A 33 -14.45 -13.61 9.16
CA PHE A 33 -13.11 -13.04 9.06
C PHE A 33 -12.62 -12.64 10.45
N GLY A 34 -11.35 -12.90 10.75
CA GLY A 34 -10.76 -12.58 12.06
C GLY A 34 -10.10 -13.79 12.75
N PRO A 35 -9.73 -13.63 14.03
CA PRO A 35 -9.17 -14.71 14.84
C PRO A 35 -10.09 -15.92 14.87
N VAL A 36 -9.52 -17.13 14.74
CA VAL A 36 -10.26 -18.38 14.75
C VAL A 36 -10.52 -18.77 16.22
N PRO A 37 -11.78 -18.86 16.69
CA PRO A 37 -12.06 -19.08 18.12
C PRO A 37 -11.44 -20.35 18.72
N GLU A 38 -11.28 -21.40 17.92
CA GLU A 38 -10.71 -22.69 18.35
C GLU A 38 -9.20 -22.82 18.06
N ASN A 39 -8.58 -21.79 17.48
CA ASN A 39 -7.15 -21.74 17.16
C ASN A 39 -6.61 -20.32 17.38
N GLU A 40 -6.02 -20.07 18.55
CA GLU A 40 -5.40 -18.78 18.90
C GLU A 40 -4.29 -18.34 17.94
N ASN A 41 -3.66 -19.30 17.26
CA ASN A 41 -2.62 -19.07 16.26
C ASN A 41 -3.16 -18.95 14.84
N GLY A 42 -4.48 -18.99 14.65
CA GLY A 42 -5.15 -18.90 13.36
C GLY A 42 -5.92 -17.59 13.16
N PHE A 43 -5.74 -16.95 12.00
CA PHE A 43 -6.57 -15.84 11.54
C PHE A 43 -7.17 -16.16 10.18
N ARG A 44 -8.49 -16.15 10.09
CA ARG A 44 -9.19 -16.39 8.83
C ARG A 44 -9.25 -15.11 8.01
N ILE A 45 -8.70 -15.17 6.80
CA ILE A 45 -8.71 -14.06 5.84
C ILE A 45 -9.80 -14.20 4.76
N THR A 46 -10.42 -15.38 4.65
CA THR A 46 -11.60 -15.62 3.80
C THR A 46 -12.88 -15.38 4.60
N SER A 47 -13.71 -14.42 4.18
CA SER A 47 -15.05 -14.27 4.74
C SER A 47 -15.95 -15.36 4.14
N LYS A 48 -16.16 -16.45 4.90
CA LYS A 48 -16.99 -17.60 4.46
C LYS A 48 -18.47 -17.34 4.70
N PHE A 49 -19.30 -18.03 3.95
CA PHE A 49 -20.76 -18.00 4.12
C PHE A 49 -21.40 -19.25 3.52
N THR A 50 -22.65 -19.48 3.89
CA THR A 50 -23.45 -20.62 3.44
C THR A 50 -24.53 -20.16 2.48
N ILE A 51 -24.65 -20.88 1.36
CA ILE A 51 -25.62 -20.68 0.30
C ILE A 51 -26.63 -21.83 0.32
N THR A 52 -27.91 -21.53 0.51
CA THR A 52 -28.98 -22.54 0.60
C THR A 52 -29.71 -22.79 -0.73
N GLY A 53 -29.55 -21.91 -1.73
CA GLY A 53 -30.13 -22.04 -3.07
C GLY A 53 -29.24 -21.38 -4.14
N ALA A 54 -29.61 -21.44 -5.42
CA ALA A 54 -28.81 -20.79 -6.47
C ALA A 54 -28.73 -19.27 -6.23
N ALA A 55 -27.51 -18.74 -6.18
CA ALA A 55 -27.25 -17.32 -5.94
C ALA A 55 -26.23 -16.81 -6.95
N MET A 56 -26.63 -15.84 -7.78
CA MET A 56 -25.76 -15.29 -8.81
C MET A 56 -24.67 -14.42 -8.18
N ALA A 57 -23.43 -14.61 -8.61
CA ALA A 57 -22.31 -13.73 -8.28
C ALA A 57 -22.20 -12.59 -9.30
N TYR A 58 -21.87 -11.39 -8.81
CA TYR A 58 -21.69 -10.19 -9.63
C TYR A 58 -20.31 -9.57 -9.41
N ALA A 59 -19.77 -8.99 -10.48
CA ALA A 59 -18.53 -8.22 -10.42
C ALA A 59 -18.67 -7.00 -9.50
N ILE A 60 -17.90 -6.96 -8.40
CA ILE A 60 -17.94 -5.87 -7.40
C ILE A 60 -17.55 -4.52 -8.04
N CYS A 61 -16.57 -4.55 -8.94
CA CYS A 61 -16.09 -3.41 -9.72
C CYS A 61 -15.69 -3.88 -11.13
N SER A 62 -15.31 -2.93 -11.99
CA SER A 62 -14.77 -3.27 -13.30
C SER A 62 -13.32 -3.77 -13.17
N GLY A 63 -13.03 -4.93 -13.76
CA GLY A 63 -11.76 -5.62 -13.56
C GLY A 63 -11.45 -6.67 -14.62
N VAL A 64 -10.24 -7.22 -14.56
CA VAL A 64 -9.78 -8.38 -15.33
C VAL A 64 -10.14 -9.64 -14.53
N VAL A 65 -10.64 -10.68 -15.19
CA VAL A 65 -11.10 -11.92 -14.55
C VAL A 65 -10.23 -13.11 -14.93
N CYS A 66 -9.87 -13.92 -13.95
CA CYS A 66 -9.20 -15.21 -14.11
C CYS A 66 -9.98 -16.29 -13.35
N ILE A 67 -10.17 -17.47 -13.96
CA ILE A 67 -10.85 -18.61 -13.32
C ILE A 67 -9.82 -19.69 -12.98
N GLN A 68 -9.91 -20.22 -11.76
CA GLN A 68 -9.06 -21.29 -11.25
C GLN A 68 -9.94 -22.42 -10.68
N PRO A 69 -9.50 -23.69 -10.72
CA PRO A 69 -10.21 -24.77 -10.02
C PRO A 69 -10.22 -24.51 -8.51
N GLN A 70 -11.23 -25.04 -7.81
CA GLN A 70 -11.19 -25.07 -6.36
C GLN A 70 -10.57 -26.38 -5.87
N SER A 71 -9.52 -26.30 -5.06
CA SER A 71 -8.89 -27.45 -4.42
C SER A 71 -9.91 -28.23 -3.57
N GLY A 72 -9.94 -29.55 -3.75
CA GLY A 72 -10.88 -30.43 -3.06
C GLY A 72 -12.27 -30.52 -3.69
N SER A 73 -12.51 -29.92 -4.86
CA SER A 73 -13.79 -30.05 -5.59
C SER A 73 -13.59 -30.18 -7.10
N THR A 74 -14.34 -31.07 -7.74
CA THR A 74 -14.39 -31.20 -9.21
C THR A 74 -15.43 -30.29 -9.85
N ASP A 75 -16.37 -29.80 -9.05
CA ASP A 75 -17.60 -29.14 -9.49
C ASP A 75 -17.59 -27.64 -9.17
N LYS A 76 -16.56 -27.17 -8.47
CA LYS A 76 -16.41 -25.77 -8.09
C LYS A 76 -15.16 -25.13 -8.71
N VAL A 77 -15.27 -23.83 -8.95
CA VAL A 77 -14.17 -22.96 -9.37
C VAL A 77 -14.09 -21.74 -8.46
N ASN A 78 -12.91 -21.16 -8.39
CA ASN A 78 -12.68 -19.85 -7.81
C ASN A 78 -12.47 -18.84 -8.94
N LEU A 79 -13.00 -17.64 -8.77
CA LEU A 79 -12.85 -16.54 -9.71
C LEU A 79 -12.07 -15.42 -9.05
N VAL A 80 -10.98 -14.99 -9.68
CA VAL A 80 -10.17 -13.86 -9.25
C VAL A 80 -10.50 -12.66 -10.14
N LEU A 81 -10.88 -11.55 -9.53
CA LEU A 81 -11.12 -10.27 -10.20
C LEU A 81 -10.06 -9.26 -9.76
N ARG A 82 -9.22 -8.81 -10.70
CA ARG A 82 -8.25 -7.73 -10.51
C ARG A 82 -8.86 -6.40 -10.98
N PRO A 83 -9.12 -5.42 -10.11
CA PRO A 83 -9.69 -4.14 -10.53
C PRO A 83 -8.75 -3.37 -11.47
N PHE A 84 -9.28 -2.85 -12.58
CA PHE A 84 -8.61 -1.78 -13.34
C PHE A 84 -9.23 -0.40 -13.05
N LYS A 85 -10.39 -0.39 -12.37
CA LYS A 85 -11.00 0.80 -11.78
C LYS A 85 -11.18 0.54 -10.28
N GLN A 86 -10.41 1.26 -9.47
CA GLN A 86 -10.43 1.10 -8.01
C GLN A 86 -11.79 1.56 -7.43
N PRO A 87 -12.46 0.73 -6.61
CA PRO A 87 -13.76 1.06 -6.04
C PRO A 87 -13.68 2.05 -4.86
N ILE A 88 -12.52 2.11 -4.20
CA ILE A 88 -12.22 3.04 -3.10
C ILE A 88 -10.88 3.71 -3.41
N GLN A 89 -10.91 4.99 -3.78
CA GLN A 89 -9.67 5.75 -3.99
C GLN A 89 -8.91 5.90 -2.66
N GLY A 90 -7.61 5.61 -2.62
CA GLY A 90 -6.77 5.69 -1.41
C GLY A 90 -6.76 4.42 -0.54
N VAL A 91 -7.61 3.43 -0.85
CA VAL A 91 -7.56 2.07 -0.32
C VAL A 91 -7.66 1.10 -1.50
N ASN A 92 -6.53 0.90 -2.17
CA ASN A 92 -6.49 0.15 -3.41
C ASN A 92 -6.68 -1.34 -3.15
N ILE A 93 -7.48 -1.99 -3.98
CA ILE A 93 -7.74 -3.43 -3.97
C ILE A 93 -6.92 -4.09 -5.08
N LYS A 94 -6.14 -5.11 -4.70
CA LYS A 94 -5.39 -5.95 -5.64
C LYS A 94 -6.30 -7.00 -6.27
N TYR A 95 -7.04 -7.74 -5.43
CA TYR A 95 -7.91 -8.83 -5.87
C TYR A 95 -9.21 -8.89 -5.07
N PHE A 96 -10.30 -9.23 -5.75
CA PHE A 96 -11.45 -9.89 -5.14
C PHE A 96 -11.43 -11.37 -5.56
N ILE A 97 -11.48 -12.29 -4.61
CA ILE A 97 -11.51 -13.73 -4.90
C ILE A 97 -12.86 -14.30 -4.47
N TYR A 98 -13.64 -14.77 -5.45
CA TYR A 98 -14.89 -15.46 -5.26
C TYR A 98 -14.59 -16.96 -5.15
N ARG A 99 -14.89 -17.57 -4.01
CA ARG A 99 -14.61 -18.98 -3.74
C ARG A 99 -15.89 -19.81 -3.82
N GLY A 100 -15.86 -20.89 -4.60
CA GLY A 100 -16.96 -21.86 -4.66
C GLY A 100 -18.08 -21.55 -5.65
N LEU A 101 -17.77 -21.06 -6.85
CA LEU A 101 -18.74 -20.93 -7.95
C LEU A 101 -18.96 -22.27 -8.67
N ASN A 102 -20.15 -22.51 -9.21
CA ASN A 102 -20.46 -23.73 -9.97
C ASN A 102 -19.63 -23.80 -11.26
N LYS A 103 -18.83 -24.84 -11.43
CA LYS A 103 -18.00 -25.06 -12.63
C LYS A 103 -18.84 -25.19 -13.90
N SER A 104 -20.04 -25.78 -13.80
CA SER A 104 -20.97 -25.95 -14.92
C SER A 104 -21.48 -24.64 -15.51
N ASP A 105 -21.39 -23.53 -14.76
CA ASP A 105 -21.79 -22.21 -15.26
C ASP A 105 -20.73 -21.62 -16.20
N PHE A 106 -19.53 -22.22 -16.25
CA PHE A 106 -18.40 -21.72 -17.03
C PHE A 106 -17.94 -22.66 -18.14
N PHE A 107 -18.00 -23.98 -17.92
CA PHE A 107 -17.34 -24.94 -18.79
C PHE A 107 -18.22 -26.13 -19.16
N ASN A 108 -18.00 -26.67 -20.35
CA ASN A 108 -18.49 -27.97 -20.80
C ASN A 108 -17.29 -28.79 -21.34
N GLY A 109 -16.77 -29.69 -20.51
CA GLY A 109 -15.46 -30.31 -20.74
C GLY A 109 -14.35 -29.27 -20.69
N ASP A 110 -13.46 -29.27 -21.69
CA ASP A 110 -12.34 -28.32 -21.80
C ASP A 110 -12.73 -27.01 -22.50
N ASN A 111 -13.99 -26.87 -22.91
CA ASN A 111 -14.50 -25.68 -23.59
C ASN A 111 -15.20 -24.74 -22.62
N VAL A 112 -15.07 -23.43 -22.86
CA VAL A 112 -15.95 -22.41 -22.30
C VAL A 112 -17.38 -22.69 -22.76
N LEU A 113 -18.33 -22.54 -21.85
CA LEU A 113 -19.75 -22.75 -22.11
C LEU A 113 -20.22 -21.83 -23.25
N THR A 114 -21.04 -22.36 -24.16
CA THR A 114 -21.60 -21.57 -25.27
C THR A 114 -22.60 -20.54 -24.75
N ALA A 115 -22.52 -19.32 -25.27
CA ALA A 115 -23.46 -18.24 -24.93
C ALA A 115 -24.92 -18.61 -25.29
N SER A 116 -25.84 -18.28 -24.39
CA SER A 116 -27.29 -18.45 -24.56
C SER A 116 -28.05 -17.38 -23.78
N GLY A 117 -29.40 -17.37 -23.89
CA GLY A 117 -30.24 -16.42 -23.15
C GLY A 117 -30.25 -16.62 -21.62
N THR A 118 -29.67 -17.72 -21.12
CA THR A 118 -29.66 -18.07 -19.69
C THR A 118 -28.26 -18.10 -19.08
N THR A 119 -27.21 -17.89 -19.88
CA THR A 119 -25.83 -17.82 -19.39
C THR A 119 -25.50 -16.43 -18.84
N SER A 120 -24.47 -16.36 -17.99
CA SER A 120 -24.04 -15.12 -17.36
C SER A 120 -23.49 -14.09 -18.37
N ASP A 121 -23.47 -12.83 -17.94
CA ASP A 121 -22.87 -11.73 -18.71
C ASP A 121 -21.41 -12.02 -19.03
N PHE A 122 -20.67 -12.66 -18.12
CA PHE A 122 -19.32 -13.14 -18.36
C PHE A 122 -19.26 -14.06 -19.57
N ILE A 123 -20.02 -15.16 -19.57
CA ILE A 123 -20.02 -16.15 -20.66
C ILE A 123 -20.43 -15.53 -21.99
N ASN A 124 -21.48 -14.70 -21.97
CA ASN A 124 -21.95 -14.01 -23.17
C ASN A 124 -20.86 -13.08 -23.73
N LYS A 125 -20.20 -12.32 -22.88
CA LYS A 125 -19.16 -11.37 -23.28
C LYS A 125 -17.92 -12.05 -23.82
N VAL A 126 -17.41 -13.10 -23.14
CA VAL A 126 -16.16 -13.75 -23.57
C VAL A 126 -16.33 -14.48 -24.91
N ASN A 127 -17.47 -15.14 -25.14
CA ASN A 127 -17.78 -15.75 -26.42
C ASN A 127 -17.90 -14.71 -27.54
N ALA A 128 -18.59 -13.58 -27.28
CA ALA A 128 -18.73 -12.51 -28.25
C ALA A 128 -17.37 -11.90 -28.62
N ASN A 129 -16.51 -11.63 -27.62
CA ASN A 129 -15.17 -11.10 -27.84
C ASN A 129 -14.29 -12.08 -28.64
N PHE A 130 -14.32 -13.37 -28.28
CA PHE A 130 -13.56 -14.40 -28.98
C PHE A 130 -13.99 -14.52 -30.45
N ALA A 131 -15.30 -14.59 -30.72
CA ALA A 131 -15.81 -14.63 -32.08
C ALA A 131 -15.47 -13.36 -32.88
N ALA A 132 -15.56 -12.18 -32.25
CA ALA A 132 -15.22 -10.91 -32.89
C ALA A 132 -13.73 -10.83 -33.29
N PHE A 133 -12.84 -11.27 -32.40
CA PHE A 133 -11.40 -11.35 -32.69
C PHE A 133 -11.12 -12.25 -33.91
N TYR A 134 -11.63 -13.49 -33.91
CA TYR A 134 -11.38 -14.44 -35.00
C TYR A 134 -11.98 -13.98 -36.33
N ASN A 135 -13.19 -13.42 -36.32
CA ASN A 135 -13.81 -12.89 -37.53
C ASN A 135 -13.07 -11.68 -38.11
N THR A 136 -12.36 -10.93 -37.26
CA THR A 136 -11.57 -9.75 -37.68
C THR A 136 -10.20 -10.16 -38.22
N VAL A 137 -9.50 -11.06 -37.50
CA VAL A 137 -8.12 -11.45 -37.84
C VAL A 137 -8.07 -12.54 -38.92
N PHE A 138 -9.06 -13.44 -38.95
CA PHE A 138 -9.12 -14.58 -39.87
C PHE A 138 -10.46 -14.63 -40.63
N PRO A 139 -10.77 -13.61 -41.45
CA PRO A 139 -12.06 -13.51 -42.13
C PRO A 139 -12.32 -14.73 -43.04
N GLY A 140 -13.51 -15.32 -42.91
CA GLY A 140 -13.95 -16.47 -43.71
C GLY A 140 -13.52 -17.84 -43.17
N GLN A 141 -12.76 -17.90 -42.08
CA GLN A 141 -12.48 -19.15 -41.37
C GLN A 141 -13.53 -19.44 -40.28
N SER A 142 -13.76 -20.72 -39.99
CA SER A 142 -14.61 -21.10 -38.86
C SER A 142 -13.92 -20.75 -37.53
N VAL A 143 -14.66 -20.10 -36.63
CA VAL A 143 -14.18 -19.82 -35.27
C VAL A 143 -13.88 -21.16 -34.57
N PRO A 144 -12.65 -21.37 -34.06
CA PRO A 144 -12.29 -22.61 -33.39
C PRO A 144 -13.01 -22.75 -32.03
N PRO A 145 -12.95 -23.93 -31.39
CA PRO A 145 -13.47 -24.09 -30.03
C PRO A 145 -12.81 -23.12 -29.05
N PHE A 146 -13.63 -22.47 -28.20
CA PHE A 146 -13.14 -21.55 -27.19
C PHE A 146 -12.77 -22.33 -25.91
N LEU A 147 -11.47 -22.55 -25.70
CA LEU A 147 -10.95 -23.41 -24.63
C LEU A 147 -10.89 -22.70 -23.26
N ALA A 148 -11.09 -23.47 -22.19
CA ALA A 148 -11.08 -23.00 -20.80
C ALA A 148 -9.76 -22.32 -20.38
N LYS A 149 -8.62 -22.77 -20.94
CA LYS A 149 -7.30 -22.15 -20.69
C LYS A 149 -7.24 -20.68 -21.05
N TYR A 150 -8.05 -20.23 -22.02
CA TYR A 150 -8.06 -18.83 -22.46
C TYR A 150 -8.72 -17.88 -21.45
N VAL A 151 -9.39 -18.41 -20.43
CA VAL A 151 -9.92 -17.64 -19.29
C VAL A 151 -9.18 -17.97 -17.98
N GLY A 152 -7.98 -18.56 -18.09
CA GLY A 152 -7.09 -18.88 -16.99
C GLY A 152 -7.24 -20.29 -16.41
N PHE A 153 -8.24 -21.07 -16.83
CA PHE A 153 -8.47 -22.41 -16.28
C PHE A 153 -7.63 -23.45 -17.03
N ASP A 154 -6.43 -23.74 -16.53
CA ASP A 154 -5.53 -24.77 -17.09
C ASP A 154 -4.79 -25.57 -15.99
N PRO A 155 -5.52 -26.37 -15.19
CA PRO A 155 -4.91 -27.09 -14.07
C PRO A 155 -3.82 -28.10 -14.46
N ALA A 156 -3.80 -28.56 -15.72
CA ALA A 156 -2.82 -29.54 -16.18
C ALA A 156 -1.42 -28.93 -16.37
N HIS A 157 -1.34 -27.63 -16.66
CA HIS A 157 -0.08 -26.93 -16.96
C HIS A 157 0.27 -25.83 -15.95
N GLN A 158 -0.56 -25.62 -14.93
CA GLN A 158 -0.38 -24.59 -13.91
C GLN A 158 -0.07 -25.20 -12.54
N THR A 159 1.17 -25.06 -12.09
CA THR A 159 1.62 -25.49 -10.76
C THR A 159 1.03 -24.61 -9.65
N ASP A 160 0.83 -25.16 -8.46
CA ASP A 160 0.33 -24.42 -7.29
C ASP A 160 1.25 -23.27 -6.85
N THR A 161 2.56 -23.39 -7.08
CA THR A 161 3.55 -22.33 -6.77
C THR A 161 3.59 -21.20 -7.80
N LEU A 162 2.79 -21.26 -8.87
CA LEU A 162 2.75 -20.19 -9.88
C LEU A 162 2.15 -18.94 -9.24
N MET A 163 2.85 -17.81 -9.33
CA MET A 163 2.36 -16.54 -8.78
C MET A 163 1.14 -16.06 -9.57
N LEU A 164 0.09 -15.67 -8.86
CA LEU A 164 -1.16 -15.19 -9.46
C LEU A 164 -0.93 -13.96 -10.36
N ASP A 165 -0.05 -13.06 -9.93
CA ASP A 165 0.38 -11.88 -10.69
C ASP A 165 0.92 -12.26 -12.08
N SER A 166 1.60 -13.40 -12.21
CA SER A 166 2.14 -13.85 -13.51
C SER A 166 1.07 -14.11 -14.56
N LEU A 167 -0.19 -14.37 -14.16
CA LEU A 167 -1.32 -14.53 -15.08
C LEU A 167 -1.89 -13.19 -15.55
N PHE A 168 -1.83 -12.15 -14.71
CA PHE A 168 -2.40 -10.82 -14.99
C PHE A 168 -1.42 -9.86 -15.66
N PHE A 169 -0.11 -10.05 -15.45
CA PHE A 169 0.96 -9.20 -16.00
C PHE A 169 1.83 -9.92 -17.03
N LYS A 170 1.36 -11.05 -17.56
CA LYS A 170 2.11 -11.79 -18.57
C LYS A 170 2.37 -10.94 -19.81
N LEU A 171 3.47 -11.29 -20.47
CA LEU A 171 3.75 -10.87 -21.84
C LEU A 171 3.55 -12.03 -22.78
N THR A 172 2.95 -11.76 -23.93
CA THR A 172 2.98 -12.67 -25.06
C THR A 172 4.42 -12.96 -25.43
N SER A 173 4.75 -14.24 -25.54
CA SER A 173 6.09 -14.70 -25.95
C SER A 173 5.96 -15.58 -27.17
N TYR A 174 6.92 -15.51 -28.06
CA TYR A 174 6.98 -16.31 -29.28
C TYR A 174 8.17 -17.26 -29.21
N THR A 175 8.01 -18.43 -29.81
CA THR A 175 9.04 -19.48 -29.91
C THR A 175 9.27 -19.80 -31.38
N GLY A 176 10.52 -20.03 -31.79
CA GLY A 176 10.89 -20.31 -33.18
C GLY A 176 11.87 -19.29 -33.76
N ASP A 177 12.39 -19.59 -34.95
CA ASP A 177 13.27 -18.68 -35.68
C ASP A 177 12.44 -17.58 -36.36
N ALA A 178 13.07 -16.42 -36.60
CA ALA A 178 12.44 -15.27 -37.27
C ALA A 178 11.72 -15.70 -38.56
N GLY A 179 10.39 -15.49 -38.61
CA GLY A 179 9.52 -15.92 -39.72
C GLY A 179 8.83 -17.29 -39.55
N THR A 180 9.09 -18.00 -38.45
CA THR A 180 8.40 -19.24 -38.03
C THR A 180 7.90 -19.18 -36.59
N GLU A 181 7.79 -17.97 -36.05
CA GLU A 181 7.40 -17.70 -34.66
C GLU A 181 6.00 -18.23 -34.37
N THR A 182 5.91 -19.14 -33.42
CA THR A 182 4.66 -19.60 -32.81
C THR A 182 4.54 -19.03 -31.41
N GLU A 183 3.41 -18.39 -31.12
CA GLU A 183 3.09 -17.92 -29.77
C GLU A 183 3.20 -19.10 -28.79
N ASN A 184 3.89 -18.88 -27.67
CA ASN A 184 4.03 -19.89 -26.64
C ASN A 184 2.63 -20.24 -26.10
N THR A 185 2.24 -21.51 -26.29
CA THR A 185 0.91 -22.00 -25.95
C THR A 185 0.54 -21.86 -24.48
N ASP A 186 1.54 -21.77 -23.60
CA ASP A 186 1.37 -21.60 -22.16
C ASP A 186 0.90 -20.18 -21.81
N ASN A 187 1.22 -19.20 -22.65
CA ASN A 187 0.91 -17.78 -22.46
C ASN A 187 0.00 -17.18 -23.55
N ALA A 188 -0.47 -17.98 -24.50
CA ALA A 188 -1.28 -17.55 -25.64
C ALA A 188 -2.75 -17.26 -25.30
N PHE A 189 -3.00 -16.26 -24.45
CA PHE A 189 -4.37 -15.81 -24.09
C PHE A 189 -4.40 -14.36 -23.61
N GLU A 190 -5.57 -13.75 -23.58
CA GLU A 190 -5.78 -12.49 -22.86
C GLU A 190 -6.94 -12.65 -21.91
N LEU A 191 -6.74 -12.25 -20.65
CA LEU A 191 -7.76 -12.45 -19.63
C LEU A 191 -8.96 -11.50 -19.85
N PRO A 192 -10.20 -11.97 -19.69
CA PRO A 192 -11.39 -11.16 -19.93
C PRO A 192 -11.52 -9.91 -19.05
N LEU A 193 -11.93 -8.80 -19.66
CA LEU A 193 -12.38 -7.61 -18.95
C LEU A 193 -13.88 -7.69 -18.63
N MET A 194 -14.25 -7.43 -17.38
CA MET A 194 -15.63 -7.37 -16.92
C MET A 194 -15.99 -6.00 -16.38
N GLN A 195 -17.26 -5.61 -16.60
CA GLN A 195 -17.81 -4.38 -16.03
C GLN A 195 -18.41 -4.66 -14.66
N GLN A 196 -18.39 -3.65 -13.79
CA GLN A 196 -19.11 -3.66 -12.53
C GLN A 196 -20.58 -4.10 -12.73
N GLY A 197 -21.06 -4.99 -11.85
CA GLY A 197 -22.44 -5.48 -11.83
C GLY A 197 -22.79 -6.51 -12.90
N ALA A 198 -21.83 -6.89 -13.75
CA ALA A 198 -22.01 -8.02 -14.67
C ALA A 198 -22.12 -9.33 -13.86
N SER A 199 -23.07 -10.17 -14.24
CA SER A 199 -23.20 -11.53 -13.70
C SER A 199 -22.01 -12.38 -14.15
N LEU A 200 -21.42 -13.11 -13.21
CA LEU A 200 -20.21 -13.92 -13.42
C LEU A 200 -20.54 -15.39 -13.59
N GLY A 201 -21.29 -15.93 -12.63
CA GLY A 201 -21.74 -17.32 -12.49
C GLY A 201 -22.36 -17.48 -11.10
N SER A 202 -22.93 -18.63 -10.79
CA SER A 202 -23.64 -18.81 -9.51
C SER A 202 -22.73 -19.43 -8.45
N PHE A 203 -22.87 -19.01 -7.21
CA PHE A 203 -22.31 -19.75 -6.08
C PHE A 203 -22.94 -21.14 -5.99
N ALA A 204 -22.11 -22.13 -5.68
CA ALA A 204 -22.58 -23.48 -5.41
C ALA A 204 -23.31 -23.53 -4.06
N SER A 205 -24.26 -24.46 -3.93
CA SER A 205 -24.89 -24.70 -2.63
C SER A 205 -23.87 -25.18 -1.60
N GLY A 206 -24.10 -24.81 -0.33
CA GLY A 206 -23.21 -25.07 0.78
C GLY A 206 -22.22 -23.94 1.00
N GLU A 207 -21.02 -24.28 1.43
CA GLU A 207 -20.02 -23.31 1.85
C GLU A 207 -19.25 -22.69 0.68
N CYS A 208 -19.15 -21.36 0.71
CA CYS A 208 -18.47 -20.48 -0.23
C CYS A 208 -17.71 -19.39 0.54
N GLY A 209 -16.99 -18.50 -0.17
CA GLY A 209 -16.28 -17.40 0.48
C GLY A 209 -15.89 -16.26 -0.45
N ILE A 210 -15.51 -15.14 0.15
CA ILE A 210 -14.94 -13.97 -0.53
C ILE A 210 -13.68 -13.52 0.21
N ASP A 211 -12.63 -13.22 -0.56
CA ASP A 211 -11.45 -12.51 -0.05
C ASP A 211 -11.38 -11.13 -0.71
N VAL A 212 -11.04 -10.11 0.09
CA VAL A 212 -10.71 -8.77 -0.39
C VAL A 212 -9.22 -8.53 -0.08
N VAL A 213 -8.40 -8.44 -1.12
CA VAL A 213 -6.95 -8.31 -1.01
C VAL A 213 -6.54 -6.86 -1.30
N LEU A 214 -5.82 -6.22 -0.38
CA LEU A 214 -5.33 -4.85 -0.56
C LEU A 214 -4.12 -4.81 -1.49
N SER A 215 -3.97 -3.69 -2.21
CA SER A 215 -2.85 -3.43 -3.11
C SER A 215 -1.87 -2.46 -2.48
N TYR A 216 -0.61 -2.87 -2.42
CA TYR A 216 0.52 -2.04 -2.00
C TYR A 216 1.48 -1.69 -3.13
N GLY A 217 1.12 -2.03 -4.37
CA GLY A 217 1.90 -1.77 -5.58
C GLY A 217 1.93 -2.96 -6.53
N ASP A 218 2.24 -2.70 -7.79
CA ASP A 218 2.36 -3.70 -8.86
C ASP A 218 3.84 -4.13 -9.00
N TYR A 219 4.41 -4.68 -7.92
CA TYR A 219 5.77 -5.18 -7.84
C TYR A 219 5.82 -6.56 -7.17
N GLN A 220 6.97 -7.22 -7.30
CA GLN A 220 7.30 -8.43 -6.57
C GLN A 220 8.61 -8.25 -5.81
N LEU A 221 8.66 -8.79 -4.60
CA LEU A 221 9.88 -8.91 -3.80
C LEU A 221 10.49 -10.31 -3.99
N PRO A 222 11.83 -10.45 -3.92
CA PRO A 222 12.47 -11.76 -3.94
C PRO A 222 12.01 -12.58 -2.73
N GLN A 223 11.87 -13.89 -2.91
CA GLN A 223 11.52 -14.82 -1.84
C GLN A 223 12.79 -15.42 -1.20
N PRO A 224 12.78 -15.70 0.12
CA PRO A 224 11.69 -15.43 1.07
C PRO A 224 11.58 -13.93 1.42
N ASN A 225 10.36 -13.46 1.66
CA ASN A 225 10.08 -12.15 2.26
C ASN A 225 8.88 -12.24 3.21
N ASP A 226 8.55 -11.13 3.87
CA ASP A 226 7.53 -11.10 4.92
C ASP A 226 6.10 -10.90 4.37
N GLU A 227 5.95 -10.68 3.07
CA GLU A 227 4.63 -10.47 2.45
C GLU A 227 3.90 -11.80 2.23
N PHE A 228 2.59 -11.70 2.01
CA PHE A 228 1.78 -12.89 1.78
C PHE A 228 2.05 -13.41 0.37
N VAL A 229 2.20 -14.73 0.22
CA VAL A 229 2.46 -15.35 -1.08
C VAL A 229 1.14 -15.53 -1.84
N PHE A 230 0.94 -14.71 -2.87
CA PHE A 230 -0.23 -14.77 -3.76
C PHE A 230 0.00 -15.74 -4.92
N ASP A 231 0.04 -17.04 -4.63
CA ASP A 231 0.20 -18.11 -5.61
C ASP A 231 -1.14 -18.80 -5.97
N LEU A 232 -1.09 -19.77 -6.88
CA LEU A 232 -2.26 -20.55 -7.25
C LEU A 232 -2.71 -21.51 -6.15
N ALA A 233 -1.84 -21.94 -5.23
CA ALA A 233 -2.24 -22.70 -4.06
C ALA A 233 -3.27 -21.89 -3.23
N TYR A 234 -2.98 -20.61 -2.99
CA TYR A 234 -3.90 -19.69 -2.34
C TYR A 234 -5.15 -19.39 -3.18
N ALA A 235 -5.00 -19.12 -4.48
CA ALA A 235 -6.13 -18.79 -5.35
C ALA A 235 -7.12 -19.96 -5.50
N ARG A 236 -6.63 -21.21 -5.45
CA ARG A 236 -7.43 -22.44 -5.58
C ARG A 236 -8.03 -22.92 -4.26
N ALA A 237 -7.51 -22.46 -3.11
CA ALA A 237 -7.98 -22.92 -1.80
C ALA A 237 -9.49 -22.70 -1.59
N LEU A 238 -10.13 -23.56 -0.79
CA LEU A 238 -11.54 -23.39 -0.39
C LEU A 238 -11.71 -22.21 0.58
N GLU A 239 -10.73 -22.03 1.46
CA GLU A 239 -10.57 -20.92 2.40
C GLU A 239 -9.08 -20.73 2.67
N LYS A 240 -8.72 -19.58 3.23
CA LYS A 240 -7.38 -19.38 3.77
C LYS A 240 -7.41 -18.90 5.21
N ILE A 241 -6.65 -19.59 6.04
CA ILE A 241 -6.27 -19.21 7.40
C ILE A 241 -4.75 -18.99 7.39
N ILE A 242 -4.31 -17.87 7.94
CA ILE A 242 -2.91 -17.66 8.31
C ILE A 242 -2.73 -18.33 9.66
N ASP A 243 -1.87 -19.34 9.72
CA ASP A 243 -1.64 -20.15 10.92
C ASP A 243 -0.14 -20.11 11.28
N VAL A 244 0.16 -19.66 12.51
CA VAL A 244 1.54 -19.53 13.00
C VAL A 244 1.98 -20.69 13.91
N THR A 245 1.15 -21.73 14.06
CA THR A 245 1.43 -22.87 14.95
C THR A 245 2.73 -23.60 14.58
N ALA A 246 3.06 -23.68 13.29
CA ALA A 246 4.25 -24.37 12.81
C ALA A 246 5.54 -23.55 12.93
N GLU A 247 5.45 -22.24 13.16
CA GLU A 247 6.62 -21.38 13.36
C GLU A 247 7.02 -21.38 14.84
N THR A 248 8.32 -21.48 15.10
CA THR A 248 8.88 -21.56 16.48
C THR A 248 9.54 -20.27 16.90
N ASN A 249 9.99 -19.44 15.95
CA ASN A 249 10.61 -18.15 16.22
C ASN A 249 9.52 -17.08 16.40
N ASP A 250 9.46 -16.48 17.59
CA ASP A 250 8.40 -15.53 17.95
C ASP A 250 8.45 -14.23 17.12
N PHE A 251 9.64 -13.79 16.71
CA PHE A 251 9.76 -12.66 15.80
C PHE A 251 9.18 -12.99 14.42
N LYS A 252 9.47 -14.18 13.88
CA LYS A 252 8.85 -14.65 12.64
C LYS A 252 7.34 -14.82 12.77
N LYS A 253 6.82 -15.27 13.92
CA LYS A 253 5.37 -15.27 14.17
C LYS A 253 4.80 -13.86 14.09
N LYS A 254 5.45 -12.86 14.70
CA LYS A 254 5.05 -11.44 14.57
C LYS A 254 5.03 -11.02 13.09
N GLN A 255 6.08 -11.31 12.33
CA GLN A 255 6.14 -10.99 10.89
C GLN A 255 5.02 -11.67 10.08
N ILE A 256 4.73 -12.95 10.33
CA ILE A 256 3.63 -13.66 9.66
C ILE A 256 2.27 -13.05 10.06
N LYS A 257 2.10 -12.63 11.32
CA LYS A 257 0.88 -11.96 11.79
C LYS A 257 0.63 -10.64 11.08
N GLU A 258 1.66 -9.89 10.68
CA GLU A 258 1.51 -8.66 9.88
C GLU A 258 0.82 -8.91 8.52
N GLN A 259 0.83 -10.14 8.01
CA GLN A 259 0.23 -10.46 6.71
C GLN A 259 -1.28 -10.23 6.68
N ILE A 260 -1.97 -10.21 7.82
CA ILE A 260 -3.42 -9.96 7.90
C ILE A 260 -3.79 -8.59 7.32
N PHE A 261 -2.89 -7.61 7.33
CA PHE A 261 -3.17 -6.27 6.82
C PHE A 261 -3.25 -6.20 5.29
N GLN A 262 -2.84 -7.26 4.59
CA GLN A 262 -3.06 -7.39 3.15
C GLN A 262 -4.51 -7.81 2.81
N PHE A 263 -5.37 -8.00 3.81
CA PHE A 263 -6.75 -8.45 3.64
C PHE A 263 -7.74 -7.55 4.37
N LEU A 264 -8.97 -7.53 3.87
CA LEU A 264 -10.08 -6.80 4.47
C LEU A 264 -11.32 -7.69 4.55
N ASP A 265 -12.08 -7.58 5.64
CA ASP A 265 -13.39 -8.24 5.74
C ASP A 265 -14.37 -7.64 4.73
N ILE A 266 -15.04 -8.48 3.95
CA ILE A 266 -16.02 -8.04 2.95
C ILE A 266 -17.19 -7.26 3.58
N ALA A 267 -17.58 -7.58 4.82
CA ALA A 267 -18.63 -6.82 5.52
C ALA A 267 -18.17 -5.38 5.83
N ALA A 268 -16.93 -5.23 6.31
CA ALA A 268 -16.32 -3.92 6.57
C ALA A 268 -16.07 -3.13 5.27
N TYR A 269 -15.66 -3.80 4.19
CA TYR A 269 -15.55 -3.21 2.85
C TYR A 269 -16.87 -2.55 2.42
N TYR A 270 -17.99 -3.29 2.52
CA TYR A 270 -19.30 -2.73 2.15
C TYR A 270 -19.79 -1.70 3.15
N GLY A 271 -19.67 -1.92 4.45
CA GLY A 271 -20.13 -0.96 5.43
C GLY A 271 -19.33 0.35 5.43
N PHE A 272 -18.09 0.37 4.94
CA PHE A 272 -17.36 1.61 4.64
C PHE A 272 -18.08 2.50 3.60
N HIS A 273 -18.92 1.92 2.74
CA HIS A 273 -19.77 2.67 1.79
C HIS A 273 -20.99 3.33 2.45
N SER A 274 -21.23 3.10 3.75
CA SER A 274 -22.28 3.79 4.50
C SER A 274 -21.89 5.22 4.88
N ASN A 275 -20.61 5.58 4.77
CA ASN A 275 -20.11 6.94 4.95
C ASN A 275 -20.66 7.89 3.87
N ASP A 276 -20.64 9.19 4.16
CA ASP A 276 -21.10 10.23 3.23
C ASP A 276 -20.40 10.11 1.86
N GLY A 277 -21.18 10.17 0.78
CA GLY A 277 -20.67 10.03 -0.59
C GLY A 277 -20.52 8.59 -1.10
N GLY A 278 -20.63 7.57 -0.23
CA GLY A 278 -20.57 6.17 -0.62
C GLY A 278 -21.86 5.62 -1.24
N SER A 279 -21.74 4.60 -2.09
CA SER A 279 -22.89 3.86 -2.60
C SER A 279 -22.60 2.42 -3.01
N VAL A 280 -23.56 1.53 -2.79
CA VAL A 280 -23.52 0.15 -3.27
C VAL A 280 -24.72 -0.13 -4.16
N LYS A 281 -24.47 -0.57 -5.39
CA LYS A 281 -25.49 -1.03 -6.33
C LYS A 281 -25.78 -2.51 -6.07
N VAL A 282 -27.04 -2.90 -6.13
CA VAL A 282 -27.48 -4.30 -5.93
C VAL A 282 -28.50 -4.67 -6.99
N ARG A 283 -28.48 -5.93 -7.43
CA ARG A 283 -29.51 -6.44 -8.34
C ARG A 283 -30.81 -6.66 -7.57
N THR A 284 -31.91 -6.13 -8.09
CA THR A 284 -33.27 -6.35 -7.57
C THR A 284 -34.17 -6.67 -8.75
N GLY A 285 -34.40 -7.96 -9.01
CA GLY A 285 -35.08 -8.41 -10.22
C GLY A 285 -34.27 -8.03 -11.47
N SER A 286 -34.90 -7.36 -12.44
CA SER A 286 -34.25 -6.94 -13.69
C SER A 286 -33.51 -5.60 -13.62
N THR A 287 -33.61 -4.84 -12.51
CA THR A 287 -33.00 -3.52 -12.35
C THR A 287 -31.99 -3.46 -11.21
N ALA A 288 -31.08 -2.49 -11.26
CA ALA A 288 -30.15 -2.20 -10.18
C ALA A 288 -30.75 -1.14 -9.24
N ALA A 289 -30.70 -1.37 -7.93
CA ALA A 289 -31.02 -0.38 -6.91
C ALA A 289 -29.73 0.12 -6.26
N THR A 290 -29.68 1.40 -5.89
CA THR A 290 -28.55 1.99 -5.17
C THR A 290 -28.88 2.09 -3.68
N LYS A 291 -27.99 1.58 -2.82
CA LYS A 291 -28.06 1.64 -1.36
C LYS A 291 -27.01 2.62 -0.82
N LYS A 292 -27.39 3.41 0.18
CA LYS A 292 -26.55 4.42 0.83
C LYS A 292 -26.82 4.46 2.33
N GLY A 293 -25.87 4.96 3.12
CA GLY A 293 -26.03 5.13 4.56
C GLY A 293 -26.50 3.85 5.26
N GLU A 294 -27.49 3.97 6.13
CA GLU A 294 -28.06 2.85 6.89
C GLU A 294 -28.65 1.73 6.01
N GLN A 295 -29.07 2.02 4.77
CA GLN A 295 -29.59 0.99 3.86
C GLN A 295 -28.54 -0.04 3.48
N VAL A 296 -27.25 0.33 3.50
CA VAL A 296 -26.15 -0.63 3.31
C VAL A 296 -26.21 -1.69 4.42
N TYR A 297 -26.41 -1.26 5.66
CA TYR A 297 -26.51 -2.17 6.80
C TYR A 297 -27.79 -3.02 6.77
N THR A 298 -28.96 -2.39 6.58
CA THR A 298 -30.25 -3.09 6.67
C THR A 298 -30.50 -4.05 5.51
N ASP A 299 -29.96 -3.75 4.32
CA ASP A 299 -30.33 -4.50 3.12
C ASP A 299 -29.22 -5.46 2.66
N LEU A 300 -27.95 -5.13 2.94
CA LEU A 300 -26.80 -5.87 2.41
C LEU A 300 -26.02 -6.63 3.48
N LEU A 301 -25.86 -6.05 4.67
CA LEU A 301 -24.98 -6.64 5.69
C LEU A 301 -25.66 -7.68 6.59
N GLN A 302 -26.97 -7.87 6.48
CA GLN A 302 -27.73 -8.75 7.39
C GLN A 302 -27.25 -10.21 7.39
N GLY A 303 -26.76 -10.71 6.25
CA GLY A 303 -26.25 -12.08 6.12
C GLY A 303 -24.90 -12.31 6.82
N PHE A 304 -24.17 -11.26 7.19
CA PHE A 304 -22.85 -11.38 7.83
C PHE A 304 -22.96 -11.42 9.36
N TYR A 305 -22.11 -12.26 9.97
CA TYR A 305 -21.89 -12.27 11.41
C TYR A 305 -21.09 -11.03 11.86
N THR A 306 -20.12 -10.61 11.04
CA THR A 306 -19.22 -9.48 11.31
C THR A 306 -19.84 -8.10 11.01
N ARG A 307 -21.16 -8.04 10.76
CA ARG A 307 -21.87 -6.80 10.35
C ARG A 307 -21.77 -5.62 11.31
N ASN A 308 -21.32 -5.85 12.55
CA ASN A 308 -21.11 -4.84 13.57
C ASN A 308 -19.63 -4.66 13.99
N ASN A 309 -18.68 -5.26 13.26
CA ASN A 309 -17.27 -5.18 13.59
C ASN A 309 -16.65 -3.88 13.08
N LEU A 310 -16.00 -3.15 13.98
CA LEU A 310 -15.04 -2.11 13.70
C LEU A 310 -13.63 -2.72 13.75
N TYR A 311 -12.89 -2.63 12.65
CA TYR A 311 -11.48 -3.02 12.58
C TYR A 311 -10.59 -1.78 12.68
N LEU A 312 -9.62 -1.74 13.60
CA LEU A 312 -8.65 -0.64 13.70
C LEU A 312 -7.22 -1.14 13.49
N TYR A 313 -6.66 -0.79 12.33
CA TYR A 313 -5.25 -0.96 12.01
C TYR A 313 -4.49 0.35 12.29
N ILE A 314 -3.37 0.22 12.99
CA ILE A 314 -2.43 1.32 13.26
C ILE A 314 -1.07 0.89 12.71
N GLN A 315 -0.64 1.53 11.62
CA GLN A 315 0.71 1.41 11.11
C GLN A 315 1.62 2.39 11.87
N SER A 316 2.83 1.96 12.17
CA SER A 316 3.83 2.74 12.89
C SER A 316 5.22 2.57 12.25
N ASP A 317 6.26 2.52 13.08
CA ASP A 317 7.66 2.53 12.71
C ASP A 317 7.98 1.46 11.66
N ARG A 318 8.80 1.86 10.67
CA ARG A 318 9.27 0.97 9.59
C ARG A 318 8.14 0.20 8.88
N THR A 319 6.95 0.82 8.76
CA THR A 319 5.74 0.24 8.14
C THR A 319 5.24 -1.06 8.79
N ARG A 320 5.54 -1.26 10.08
CA ARG A 320 4.98 -2.35 10.91
C ARG A 320 3.77 -1.88 11.69
N SER A 321 3.03 -2.80 12.30
CA SER A 321 1.95 -2.46 13.24
C SER A 321 2.47 -1.67 14.45
N TYR A 322 1.56 -0.91 15.08
CA TYR A 322 1.83 -0.25 16.34
C TYR A 322 2.34 -1.24 17.40
N ASN A 323 3.36 -0.82 18.15
CA ASN A 323 4.05 -1.62 19.17
C ASN A 323 4.68 -2.94 18.67
N PHE A 324 4.96 -3.09 17.36
CA PHE A 324 5.64 -4.28 16.83
C PHE A 324 7.01 -4.52 17.48
N TYR A 325 7.77 -3.43 17.70
CA TYR A 325 9.10 -3.42 18.31
C TYR A 325 9.07 -3.20 19.84
N GLU A 326 7.90 -3.27 20.48
CA GLU A 326 7.76 -3.11 21.93
C GLU A 326 8.21 -1.74 22.48
N ASN A 327 8.28 -0.71 21.63
CA ASN A 327 8.69 0.65 21.97
C ASN A 327 7.55 1.57 22.44
N TYR A 328 6.30 1.08 22.50
CA TYR A 328 5.12 1.84 22.92
C TYR A 328 4.49 1.30 24.21
N GLY A 329 5.26 0.61 25.05
CA GLY A 329 4.80 0.14 26.36
C GLY A 329 4.44 1.29 27.30
N MET A 330 3.34 1.17 28.05
CA MET A 330 2.91 2.17 29.03
C MET A 330 3.63 2.01 30.38
N SER A 331 4.16 0.83 30.69
CA SER A 331 4.98 0.56 31.86
C SER A 331 5.92 -0.63 31.59
N ASP A 332 6.97 -0.78 32.39
CA ASP A 332 7.87 -1.94 32.31
C ASP A 332 7.23 -3.25 32.84
N THR A 333 6.00 -3.17 33.37
CA THR A 333 5.36 -4.26 34.12
C THR A 333 4.11 -4.83 33.45
N ASP A 334 3.65 -4.22 32.37
CA ASP A 334 2.47 -4.68 31.62
C ASP A 334 2.62 -4.42 30.12
N ASP A 335 1.87 -5.18 29.32
CA ASP A 335 1.93 -5.10 27.86
C ASP A 335 0.95 -4.06 27.27
N ASN A 336 0.39 -3.17 28.08
CA ASN A 336 -0.51 -2.13 27.56
C ASN A 336 0.27 -1.12 26.76
N SER A 337 -0.31 -0.67 25.65
CA SER A 337 0.36 0.23 24.70
C SER A 337 -0.51 1.38 24.25
N LEU A 338 -1.79 1.42 24.64
CA LEU A 338 -2.67 2.56 24.42
C LEU A 338 -3.76 2.65 25.49
N LEU A 339 -4.39 3.82 25.59
CA LEU A 339 -5.68 3.95 26.27
C LEU A 339 -6.83 3.94 25.26
N TRP A 340 -7.91 3.22 25.57
CA TRP A 340 -9.10 3.06 24.73
C TRP A 340 -10.37 3.30 25.54
N GLY A 341 -11.40 3.89 24.91
CA GLY A 341 -12.74 3.93 25.52
C GLY A 341 -13.83 4.50 24.61
N TYR A 342 -15.05 4.51 25.12
CA TYR A 342 -16.26 5.03 24.45
C TYR A 342 -16.70 6.40 24.97
N ALA A 343 -15.96 6.95 25.93
CA ALA A 343 -16.07 8.33 26.39
C ALA A 343 -14.68 8.84 26.80
N GLU A 344 -14.46 10.14 26.62
CA GLU A 344 -13.18 10.80 26.90
C GLU A 344 -12.74 10.69 28.37
N THR A 345 -13.70 10.60 29.30
CA THR A 345 -13.45 10.53 30.74
C THR A 345 -13.29 9.11 31.28
N SER A 346 -13.42 8.08 30.43
CA SER A 346 -13.43 6.67 30.83
C SER A 346 -12.52 5.82 29.96
N LEU A 347 -11.31 6.31 29.69
CA LEU A 347 -10.29 5.58 28.96
C LEU A 347 -9.62 4.54 29.86
N THR A 348 -9.36 3.35 29.33
CA THR A 348 -8.70 2.25 30.05
C THR A 348 -7.46 1.77 29.28
N PRO A 349 -6.36 1.43 30.00
CA PRO A 349 -5.20 0.79 29.38
C PRO A 349 -5.56 -0.52 28.69
N ARG A 350 -4.91 -0.76 27.54
CA ARG A 350 -5.10 -1.94 26.71
C ARG A 350 -3.85 -2.22 25.87
N THR A 351 -3.58 -3.49 25.62
CA THR A 351 -2.66 -3.96 24.56
C THR A 351 -3.28 -3.76 23.18
N TYR A 352 -2.48 -3.31 22.21
CA TYR A 352 -2.87 -3.23 20.79
C TYR A 352 -3.01 -4.63 20.15
N ASP A 353 -4.03 -5.39 20.55
CA ASP A 353 -4.36 -6.66 19.92
C ASP A 353 -5.86 -7.03 20.04
N THR A 354 -6.23 -8.04 19.25
CA THR A 354 -7.41 -8.88 19.49
C THR A 354 -6.99 -10.34 19.40
N ALA A 355 -7.04 -11.04 20.54
CA ALA A 355 -6.61 -12.44 20.64
C ALA A 355 -5.16 -12.64 20.16
N GLY A 356 -4.28 -11.69 20.48
CA GLY A 356 -2.85 -11.75 20.12
C GLY A 356 -2.54 -11.45 18.65
N TRP A 357 -3.51 -10.98 17.86
CA TRP A 357 -3.29 -10.45 16.51
C TRP A 357 -3.22 -8.92 16.55
N PRO A 358 -2.32 -8.26 15.80
CA PRO A 358 -2.04 -6.82 15.89
C PRO A 358 -3.15 -5.94 15.26
N LEU A 359 -4.39 -6.15 15.67
CA LEU A 359 -5.58 -5.51 15.13
C LEU A 359 -6.61 -5.39 16.24
N ILE A 360 -7.24 -4.23 16.42
CA ILE A 360 -8.39 -4.11 17.33
C ILE A 360 -9.66 -4.41 16.54
N ILE A 361 -10.44 -5.39 17.03
CA ILE A 361 -11.80 -5.68 16.55
C ILE A 361 -12.77 -5.32 17.68
N ASP A 362 -13.61 -4.32 17.43
CA ASP A 362 -14.63 -3.88 18.36
C ASP A 362 -16.04 -4.07 17.79
N ASN A 363 -16.97 -4.56 18.60
CA ASN A 363 -18.38 -4.72 18.24
C ASN A 363 -19.32 -4.22 19.34
N HIS A 364 -18.81 -3.40 20.25
CA HIS A 364 -19.54 -2.95 21.42
C HIS A 364 -20.71 -2.02 21.07
N ALA A 365 -21.85 -2.23 21.73
CA ALA A 365 -23.00 -1.34 21.62
C ALA A 365 -22.81 -0.10 22.52
N GLN A 366 -23.00 1.09 21.97
CA GLN A 366 -22.78 2.35 22.68
C GLN A 366 -24.10 3.03 23.10
N ALA A 367 -24.13 3.55 24.33
CA ALA A 367 -25.31 4.16 24.93
C ALA A 367 -25.47 5.64 24.54
N HIS A 368 -25.82 5.91 23.28
CA HIS A 368 -26.11 7.26 22.79
C HIS A 368 -27.15 7.28 21.66
N ASN A 369 -27.51 8.47 21.17
CA ASN A 369 -28.50 8.66 20.11
C ASN A 369 -27.90 9.14 18.77
N ASN A 370 -26.58 9.37 18.72
CA ASN A 370 -25.89 9.84 17.52
C ASN A 370 -25.91 8.79 16.38
N THR A 371 -25.72 9.27 15.16
CA THR A 371 -25.57 8.45 13.93
C THR A 371 -24.14 7.97 13.70
N SER A 372 -23.21 8.33 14.59
CA SER A 372 -21.85 7.81 14.63
C SER A 372 -21.49 7.33 16.03
N ASN A 373 -20.77 6.23 16.09
CA ASN A 373 -20.16 5.66 17.29
C ASN A 373 -18.74 6.23 17.44
N PRO A 374 -18.48 7.07 18.46
CA PRO A 374 -17.14 7.55 18.73
C PRO A 374 -16.27 6.45 19.35
N VAL A 375 -14.97 6.51 19.06
CA VAL A 375 -13.93 5.77 19.77
C VAL A 375 -12.88 6.77 20.21
N TYR A 376 -12.47 6.70 21.47
CA TYR A 376 -11.51 7.61 22.09
C TYR A 376 -10.20 6.85 22.34
N LEU A 377 -9.09 7.43 21.91
CA LEU A 377 -7.76 6.83 21.96
C LEU A 377 -6.74 7.80 22.57
N GLN A 378 -5.79 7.30 23.36
CA GLN A 378 -4.53 8.00 23.62
C GLN A 378 -3.37 7.07 23.33
N PHE A 379 -2.35 7.59 22.66
CA PHE A 379 -1.15 6.84 22.30
C PHE A 379 0.02 7.20 23.21
N VAL A 380 0.98 6.29 23.31
CA VAL A 380 2.26 6.56 24.01
C VAL A 380 3.14 7.43 23.13
N THR A 381 3.78 8.43 23.73
CA THR A 381 4.67 9.37 23.04
C THR A 381 5.88 9.73 23.90
N ASP A 382 7.02 9.96 23.27
CA ASP A 382 8.22 10.54 23.90
C ASP A 382 8.26 12.08 23.76
N ASN A 383 7.21 12.68 23.18
CA ASN A 383 7.10 14.09 22.82
C ASN A 383 8.20 14.61 21.89
N ASN A 384 8.78 13.73 21.06
CA ASN A 384 9.70 14.16 20.03
C ASN A 384 8.99 15.06 19.00
N VAL A 385 9.74 16.01 18.42
CA VAL A 385 9.21 16.99 17.46
C VAL A 385 8.68 16.37 16.17
N ASN A 386 9.02 15.11 15.89
CA ASN A 386 8.55 14.34 14.73
C ASN A 386 7.32 13.48 15.06
N THR A 387 6.70 13.67 16.23
CA THR A 387 5.44 13.00 16.56
C THR A 387 4.35 13.39 15.56
N MET A 388 3.75 12.40 14.89
CA MET A 388 2.76 12.60 13.83
C MET A 388 1.67 11.53 13.86
N LEU A 389 0.44 11.94 13.57
CA LEU A 389 -0.71 11.07 13.36
C LEU A 389 -1.42 11.44 12.06
N TYR A 390 -1.84 10.41 11.31
CA TYR A 390 -2.66 10.56 10.12
C TYR A 390 -3.73 9.48 10.02
N GLY A 391 -4.97 9.88 9.79
CA GLY A 391 -6.05 8.96 9.42
C GLY A 391 -6.08 8.71 7.91
N GLN A 392 -5.37 7.67 7.43
CA GLN A 392 -5.39 7.26 6.03
C GLN A 392 -6.83 6.95 5.61
N ALA A 393 -7.46 5.98 6.28
CA ALA A 393 -8.87 5.65 6.10
C ALA A 393 -9.55 5.74 7.46
N ALA A 394 -9.92 6.94 7.89
CA ALA A 394 -10.61 7.20 9.16
C ALA A 394 -11.28 8.57 9.13
N VAL A 395 -12.10 8.86 10.14
CA VAL A 395 -12.60 10.21 10.42
C VAL A 395 -12.16 10.61 11.82
N ILE A 396 -11.18 11.51 11.92
CA ILE A 396 -10.68 12.02 13.21
C ILE A 396 -11.38 13.34 13.50
N LYS A 397 -12.32 13.37 14.46
CA LYS A 397 -13.18 14.53 14.74
C LYS A 397 -12.41 15.76 15.21
N ASN A 398 -11.29 15.54 15.90
CA ASN A 398 -10.46 16.57 16.49
C ASN A 398 -9.08 16.68 15.82
N ALA A 399 -8.97 16.28 14.55
CA ALA A 399 -7.78 16.54 13.75
C ALA A 399 -7.63 18.03 13.43
N GLN A 400 -6.39 18.48 13.19
CA GLN A 400 -6.11 19.86 12.82
C GLN A 400 -6.68 20.18 11.43
N SER A 401 -6.36 19.35 10.43
CA SER A 401 -6.89 19.41 9.07
C SER A 401 -6.62 18.09 8.36
N ASN A 402 -7.47 17.69 7.41
CA ASN A 402 -7.30 16.50 6.58
C ASN A 402 -6.93 15.21 7.35
N ASN A 403 -7.48 15.00 8.55
CA ASN A 403 -7.13 13.87 9.44
C ASN A 403 -5.67 13.84 9.94
N PHE A 404 -4.94 14.95 9.90
CA PHE A 404 -3.61 15.05 10.47
C PHE A 404 -3.64 15.65 11.89
N CYS A 405 -2.72 15.18 12.72
CA CYS A 405 -2.30 15.84 13.96
C CYS A 405 -0.76 15.86 13.99
N ASN A 406 -0.17 17.04 14.20
CA ASN A 406 1.27 17.18 14.42
C ASN A 406 1.62 17.05 15.93
N ALA A 407 2.91 17.15 16.25
CA ALA A 407 3.41 17.08 17.62
C ALA A 407 2.68 18.03 18.58
N ASP A 408 2.54 19.31 18.24
CA ASP A 408 1.86 20.31 19.08
C ASP A 408 0.37 19.97 19.32
N ASN A 409 -0.32 19.43 18.31
CA ASN A 409 -1.70 19.02 18.47
C ASN A 409 -1.83 17.81 19.41
N LEU A 410 -0.85 16.90 19.34
CA LEU A 410 -0.82 15.65 20.10
C LEU A 410 -0.29 15.83 21.53
N GLN A 411 0.48 16.87 21.81
CA GLN A 411 1.11 17.06 23.13
C GLN A 411 0.10 17.45 24.22
N LEU A 412 0.12 16.77 25.36
CA LEU A 412 -0.57 17.20 26.59
C LEU A 412 0.26 18.25 27.34
N PRO A 413 -0.36 19.08 28.20
CA PRO A 413 0.40 19.91 29.12
C PRO A 413 1.36 19.06 29.96
N ASP A 414 2.51 19.64 30.33
CA ASP A 414 3.45 19.00 31.24
C ASP A 414 2.76 18.63 32.56
N ASN A 415 3.22 17.54 33.15
CA ASN A 415 2.79 17.09 34.47
C ASN A 415 3.11 18.17 35.54
N PRO A 416 2.47 18.13 36.73
CA PRO A 416 2.73 19.11 37.79
C PRO A 416 4.20 19.21 38.25
N ASP A 417 5.01 18.18 37.98
CA ASP A 417 6.45 18.13 38.26
C ASP A 417 7.32 18.71 37.12
N GLY A 418 6.71 19.17 36.03
CA GLY A 418 7.37 19.73 34.86
C GLY A 418 7.86 18.68 33.85
N THR A 419 7.53 17.39 34.05
CA THR A 419 7.86 16.35 33.07
C THR A 419 6.83 16.31 31.93
N PRO A 420 7.25 16.11 30.67
CA PRO A 420 6.31 15.90 29.57
C PRO A 420 5.43 14.68 29.81
N SER A 421 4.16 14.75 29.40
CA SER A 421 3.26 13.60 29.50
C SER A 421 3.67 12.48 28.54
N ALA A 422 3.71 11.24 29.02
CA ALA A 422 4.00 10.07 28.17
C ALA A 422 2.82 9.67 27.25
N LEU A 423 1.73 10.43 27.25
CA LEU A 423 0.53 10.16 26.46
C LEU A 423 0.14 11.37 25.60
N THR A 424 -0.44 11.09 24.44
CA THR A 424 -1.00 12.14 23.58
C THR A 424 -2.30 12.71 24.16
N LYS A 425 -2.75 13.86 23.65
CA LYS A 425 -4.15 14.28 23.73
C LYS A 425 -5.07 13.17 23.19
N VAL A 426 -6.31 13.13 23.67
CA VAL A 426 -7.30 12.16 23.23
C VAL A 426 -7.62 12.36 21.76
N ILE A 427 -7.60 11.28 20.98
CA ILE A 427 -8.00 11.22 19.57
C ILE A 427 -9.40 10.63 19.48
N ILE A 428 -10.28 11.26 18.71
CA ILE A 428 -11.68 10.86 18.59
C ILE A 428 -11.97 10.38 17.18
N LEU A 429 -12.12 9.06 17.00
CA LEU A 429 -12.57 8.46 15.75
C LEU A 429 -14.09 8.48 15.66
N ALA A 430 -14.64 8.74 14.47
CA ALA A 430 -16.06 8.64 14.18
C ALA A 430 -16.35 7.46 13.26
N ASN A 431 -17.26 6.56 13.68
CA ASN A 431 -17.63 5.38 12.90
C ASN A 431 -19.13 5.38 12.60
N PRO A 432 -19.58 4.92 11.42
CA PRO A 432 -21.00 4.83 11.10
C PRO A 432 -21.73 3.92 12.09
N ALA A 433 -22.92 4.33 12.53
CA ALA A 433 -23.70 3.62 13.54
C ALA A 433 -25.16 3.38 13.12
N THR A 434 -25.74 2.31 13.65
CA THR A 434 -27.13 1.87 13.42
C THR A 434 -27.76 1.38 14.74
N GLY A 435 -29.03 1.01 14.71
CA GLY A 435 -29.77 0.50 15.85
C GLY A 435 -30.51 1.57 16.65
N PRO A 436 -31.27 1.18 17.68
CA PRO A 436 -32.09 2.09 18.47
C PRO A 436 -31.24 3.04 19.33
N GLY A 437 -31.86 4.15 19.76
CA GLY A 437 -31.24 5.07 20.71
C GLY A 437 -30.88 4.37 22.03
N GLY A 438 -29.69 4.64 22.56
CA GLY A 438 -29.18 4.02 23.79
C GLY A 438 -28.56 2.62 23.60
N ALA A 439 -28.55 2.08 22.37
CA ALA A 439 -27.87 0.83 22.04
C ALA A 439 -27.38 0.85 20.58
N LYS A 440 -26.52 1.82 20.25
CA LYS A 440 -25.99 2.02 18.90
C LYS A 440 -24.88 1.05 18.60
N LEU A 441 -25.04 0.28 17.53
CA LEU A 441 -24.05 -0.67 17.02
C LEU A 441 -23.26 -0.02 15.89
N ASN A 442 -22.01 -0.42 15.70
CA ASN A 442 -21.24 -0.04 14.52
C ASN A 442 -21.91 -0.65 13.27
N ILE A 443 -21.94 0.08 12.16
CA ILE A 443 -22.02 -0.55 10.84
C ILE A 443 -20.59 -1.04 10.53
N ALA A 444 -20.44 -2.30 10.09
CA ALA A 444 -19.11 -2.88 9.87
C ALA A 444 -18.20 -1.93 9.08
N THR A 445 -17.03 -1.63 9.59
CA THR A 445 -16.14 -0.64 8.98
C THR A 445 -14.70 -0.90 9.41
N PHE A 446 -13.76 -0.21 8.79
CA PHE A 446 -12.36 -0.27 9.15
C PHE A 446 -11.78 1.14 9.27
N ASN A 447 -10.80 1.28 10.16
CA ASN A 447 -9.97 2.46 10.30
C ASN A 447 -8.50 2.09 10.07
N ILE A 448 -7.79 2.89 9.27
CA ILE A 448 -6.34 2.81 9.08
C ILE A 448 -5.74 4.12 9.56
N LEU A 449 -4.94 4.04 10.62
CA LEU A 449 -4.15 5.14 11.16
C LEU A 449 -2.67 4.90 10.91
N LEU A 450 -1.92 5.98 10.69
CA LEU A 450 -0.47 6.01 10.73
C LEU A 450 -0.06 6.83 11.94
N TYR A 451 0.76 6.28 12.81
CA TYR A 451 1.23 6.95 14.02
C TYR A 451 2.72 6.71 14.26
N GLN A 452 3.47 7.80 14.43
CA GLN A 452 4.87 7.79 14.84
C GLN A 452 4.97 8.69 16.07
N GLY A 453 5.21 8.11 17.23
CA GLY A 453 5.18 8.84 18.51
C GLY A 453 6.36 8.59 19.43
N VAL A 454 7.10 7.50 19.22
CA VAL A 454 8.30 7.17 19.99
C VAL A 454 9.41 6.85 19.01
N VAL A 455 10.57 7.50 19.18
CA VAL A 455 11.75 7.20 18.38
C VAL A 455 12.29 5.83 18.78
N TYR A 456 12.34 4.88 17.85
CA TYR A 456 12.84 3.54 18.11
C TYR A 456 14.38 3.49 18.10
N ASP A 457 14.96 2.52 18.79
CA ASP A 457 16.42 2.31 18.83
C ASP A 457 16.86 1.19 17.87
N TYR A 458 18.10 1.30 17.37
CA TYR A 458 18.76 0.25 16.60
C TYR A 458 20.21 0.02 17.04
N ILE A 459 20.74 -1.17 16.77
CA ILE A 459 22.12 -1.54 17.08
C ILE A 459 23.04 -0.91 16.01
N SER A 460 23.77 0.13 16.41
CA SER A 460 24.73 0.85 15.57
C SER A 460 26.12 0.20 15.56
N ALA A 461 26.52 -0.38 16.70
CA ALA A 461 27.79 -1.06 16.87
C ALA A 461 27.72 -2.07 18.03
N GLN A 462 28.75 -2.91 18.12
CA GLN A 462 28.98 -3.81 19.25
C GLN A 462 30.39 -3.58 19.78
N VAL A 463 30.51 -3.34 21.08
CA VAL A 463 31.79 -3.05 21.74
C VAL A 463 31.99 -3.96 22.95
N ALA A 464 33.23 -4.18 23.35
CA ALA A 464 33.53 -4.91 24.58
C ALA A 464 33.39 -3.98 25.79
N ASP A 465 32.67 -4.43 26.83
CA ASP A 465 32.65 -3.78 28.14
C ASP A 465 33.98 -3.96 28.89
N GLU A 466 34.07 -3.38 30.09
CA GLU A 466 35.27 -3.45 30.94
C GLU A 466 35.64 -4.88 31.36
N GLN A 467 34.71 -5.83 31.22
CA GLN A 467 34.87 -7.25 31.54
C GLN A 467 35.09 -8.11 30.29
N GLY A 468 35.13 -7.51 29.09
CA GLY A 468 35.34 -8.19 27.81
C GLY A 468 34.07 -8.79 27.20
N SER A 469 32.88 -8.50 27.74
CA SER A 469 31.60 -8.94 27.19
C SER A 469 31.12 -7.98 26.10
N THR A 470 30.54 -8.52 25.04
CA THR A 470 29.99 -7.69 23.96
C THR A 470 28.69 -7.02 24.39
N ILE A 471 28.65 -5.70 24.34
CA ILE A 471 27.46 -4.86 24.57
C ILE A 471 27.05 -4.14 23.28
N ASN A 472 25.74 -3.94 23.12
CA ASN A 472 25.17 -3.21 21.98
C ASN A 472 25.28 -1.70 22.22
N VAL A 473 25.73 -0.97 21.20
CA VAL A 473 25.66 0.49 21.15
C VAL A 473 24.41 0.88 20.38
N LEU A 474 23.46 1.50 21.05
CA LEU A 474 22.19 1.92 20.46
C LEU A 474 22.31 3.31 19.83
N ALA A 475 21.58 3.51 18.74
CA ALA A 475 21.39 4.80 18.10
C ALA A 475 19.95 4.94 17.61
N GLN A 476 19.57 6.15 17.24
CA GLN A 476 18.21 6.52 16.84
C GLN A 476 18.16 7.04 15.40
N PRO A 477 17.07 6.77 14.66
CA PRO A 477 16.88 7.28 13.32
C PRO A 477 16.57 8.78 13.33
N SER A 478 16.91 9.45 12.25
CA SER A 478 16.41 10.79 11.91
C SER A 478 14.99 10.73 11.34
N PHE A 479 14.31 11.88 11.28
CA PHE A 479 12.93 11.99 10.83
C PHE A 479 12.70 11.61 9.36
N PHE A 480 13.76 11.61 8.55
CA PHE A 480 13.70 11.22 7.13
C PHE A 480 14.34 9.85 6.87
N ASP A 481 14.83 9.17 7.90
CA ASP A 481 15.21 7.76 7.79
C ASP A 481 13.95 6.89 7.63
N ASP A 482 14.08 5.71 7.02
CA ASP A 482 12.99 4.76 6.70
C ASP A 482 11.93 5.22 5.69
N ILE A 483 12.08 6.38 5.07
CA ILE A 483 11.14 6.84 4.04
C ILE A 483 11.25 5.97 2.78
N PHE A 484 12.45 5.52 2.40
CA PHE A 484 12.69 4.75 1.17
C PHE A 484 12.73 3.25 1.43
N ASP A 485 12.02 2.47 0.62
CA ASP A 485 11.87 1.01 0.72
C ASP A 485 12.15 0.33 -0.63
N LEU A 486 11.72 -0.92 -0.80
CA LEU A 486 11.70 -1.66 -2.07
C LEU A 486 13.04 -1.78 -2.81
N LEU A 487 14.19 -1.74 -2.11
CA LEU A 487 15.51 -1.80 -2.72
C LEU A 487 15.70 -3.01 -3.65
N THR A 488 15.06 -4.14 -3.33
CA THR A 488 15.18 -5.40 -4.10
C THR A 488 13.95 -5.73 -4.94
N ALA A 489 12.94 -4.85 -4.97
CA ALA A 489 11.71 -5.10 -5.70
C ALA A 489 11.91 -5.04 -7.22
N THR A 490 11.07 -5.76 -7.95
CA THR A 490 11.01 -5.71 -9.42
C THR A 490 9.57 -5.46 -9.88
N PRO A 491 9.36 -4.66 -10.95
CA PRO A 491 8.01 -4.34 -11.41
C PRO A 491 7.38 -5.57 -12.06
N LEU A 492 6.08 -5.75 -11.86
CA LEU A 492 5.33 -6.83 -12.51
C LEU A 492 5.05 -6.52 -13.98
N LEU A 493 4.73 -5.25 -14.28
CA LEU A 493 4.43 -4.81 -15.64
C LEU A 493 5.72 -4.54 -16.43
N LYS A 494 5.79 -5.11 -17.63
CA LYS A 494 6.85 -4.90 -18.61
C LYS A 494 6.26 -4.29 -19.88
N ALA A 495 6.61 -3.06 -20.22
CA ALA A 495 6.20 -2.36 -21.43
C ALA A 495 7.07 -2.71 -22.65
N ALA A 496 8.31 -3.13 -22.41
CA ALA A 496 9.26 -3.57 -23.44
C ALA A 496 10.29 -4.52 -22.84
N GLU A 497 11.01 -5.25 -23.70
CA GLU A 497 12.18 -6.07 -23.31
C GLU A 497 13.34 -5.22 -22.77
N ASP A 498 13.40 -3.93 -23.10
CA ASP A 498 14.45 -3.02 -22.64
C ASP A 498 14.26 -2.64 -21.16
N THR A 499 15.05 -3.24 -20.27
CA THR A 499 14.98 -2.97 -18.82
C THR A 499 15.83 -1.79 -18.35
N GLN A 500 16.37 -0.97 -19.27
CA GLN A 500 17.19 0.21 -18.90
C GLN A 500 16.40 1.29 -18.17
N TYR A 501 15.08 1.29 -18.33
CA TYR A 501 14.16 2.12 -17.57
C TYR A 501 13.17 1.24 -16.80
N SER A 502 12.94 1.57 -15.54
CA SER A 502 11.82 1.04 -14.77
C SER A 502 11.40 2.00 -13.67
N ALA A 503 10.11 2.12 -13.44
CA ALA A 503 9.52 2.76 -12.28
C ALA A 503 8.84 1.71 -11.39
N LEU A 504 8.98 1.88 -10.08
CA LEU A 504 8.29 1.12 -9.04
C LEU A 504 7.58 2.12 -8.15
N SER A 505 6.42 1.77 -7.63
CA SER A 505 5.69 2.60 -6.66
C SER A 505 5.23 1.73 -5.49
N SER A 506 5.71 2.08 -4.29
CA SER A 506 5.23 1.58 -3.01
C SER A 506 4.01 2.37 -2.59
N GLN A 507 2.84 1.73 -2.61
CA GLN A 507 1.58 2.34 -2.19
C GLN A 507 1.37 2.28 -0.67
N LYS A 508 2.33 1.74 0.09
CA LYS A 508 2.36 1.82 1.56
C LYS A 508 2.69 3.26 1.97
N VAL A 509 1.72 3.92 2.59
CA VAL A 509 1.82 5.33 3.00
C VAL A 509 2.77 5.46 4.18
N LYS A 510 3.56 6.54 4.23
CA LYS A 510 4.49 6.91 5.31
C LYS A 510 4.25 8.37 5.68
N LEU A 511 4.74 8.79 6.84
CA LEU A 511 4.65 10.19 7.28
C LEU A 511 6.02 10.85 7.22
N ILE A 512 6.04 12.11 6.79
CA ILE A 512 7.24 12.94 6.75
C ILE A 512 6.92 14.29 7.35
N ASN A 513 7.76 14.72 8.28
CA ASN A 513 7.71 16.07 8.81
C ASN A 513 8.62 16.99 7.98
N HIS A 514 8.11 18.15 7.57
CA HIS A 514 8.85 19.11 6.75
C HIS A 514 9.38 20.24 7.61
N TYR A 515 10.70 20.26 7.82
CA TYR A 515 11.41 21.38 8.42
C TYR A 515 12.20 22.16 7.37
N TYR A 516 12.29 23.47 7.56
CA TYR A 516 13.21 24.34 6.84
C TYR A 516 13.69 25.46 7.78
N ASN A 517 15.00 25.63 7.92
CA ASN A 517 15.61 26.55 8.91
C ASN A 517 14.97 26.45 10.31
N ASP A 518 14.89 25.22 10.84
CA ASP A 518 14.34 24.87 12.17
C ASP A 518 12.88 25.26 12.40
N THR A 519 12.15 25.65 11.34
CA THR A 519 10.72 25.93 11.38
C THR A 519 9.94 24.77 10.75
N GLN A 520 8.87 24.31 11.40
CA GLN A 520 7.99 23.26 10.86
C GLN A 520 7.01 23.85 9.83
N TYR A 521 7.05 23.37 8.59
CA TYR A 521 6.20 23.84 7.49
C TYR A 521 4.98 22.96 7.24
N GLY A 522 5.01 21.69 7.68
CA GLY A 522 3.89 20.79 7.49
C GLY A 522 4.24 19.32 7.66
N VAL A 523 3.23 18.47 7.56
CA VAL A 523 3.34 17.01 7.55
C VAL A 523 2.77 16.49 6.23
N SER A 524 3.48 15.58 5.58
CA SER A 524 2.98 14.91 4.38
C SER A 524 2.79 13.42 4.64
N ALA A 525 1.67 12.90 4.19
CA ALA A 525 1.49 11.47 3.97
C ALA A 525 2.02 11.16 2.56
N VAL A 526 3.03 10.31 2.45
CA VAL A 526 3.73 10.05 1.19
C VAL A 526 3.74 8.57 0.83
N GLN A 527 3.79 8.30 -0.47
CA GLN A 527 4.22 7.04 -1.06
C GLN A 527 5.63 7.21 -1.60
N THR A 528 6.28 6.11 -1.98
CA THR A 528 7.63 6.16 -2.55
C THR A 528 7.69 5.52 -3.92
N SER A 529 8.44 6.15 -4.81
CA SER A 529 8.75 5.61 -6.12
C SER A 529 10.25 5.36 -6.27
N ILE A 530 10.61 4.30 -6.98
CA ILE A 530 11.99 3.99 -7.35
C ILE A 530 12.08 3.98 -8.86
N ILE A 531 12.97 4.80 -9.40
CA ILE A 531 13.23 4.87 -10.83
C ILE A 531 14.63 4.34 -11.09
N ASN A 532 14.72 3.27 -11.88
CA ASN A 532 15.97 2.87 -12.51
C ASN A 532 15.98 3.47 -13.91
N ASP A 533 17.05 4.18 -14.26
CA ASP A 533 17.16 4.84 -15.55
C ASP A 533 18.60 4.80 -16.07
N THR A 534 18.82 5.35 -17.27
CA THR A 534 20.15 5.48 -17.84
C THR A 534 20.30 6.86 -18.49
N ILE A 535 21.38 7.57 -18.14
CA ILE A 535 21.69 8.91 -18.68
C ILE A 535 22.98 8.89 -19.50
N ASP A 536 23.02 9.68 -20.56
CA ASP A 536 24.19 9.83 -21.41
C ASP A 536 25.28 10.68 -20.73
N THR A 537 26.52 10.23 -20.81
CA THR A 537 27.66 10.91 -20.19
C THR A 537 28.36 11.89 -21.13
N GLY A 538 28.15 11.73 -22.44
CA GLY A 538 28.92 12.41 -23.49
C GLY A 538 30.34 11.88 -23.67
N ASP A 539 30.77 10.85 -22.93
CA ASP A 539 32.08 10.19 -23.05
C ASP A 539 31.99 8.98 -23.99
N THR A 540 32.81 8.92 -25.03
CA THR A 540 32.85 7.77 -25.96
C THR A 540 33.24 6.44 -25.30
N THR A 541 33.95 6.50 -24.18
CA THR A 541 34.49 5.32 -23.47
C THR A 541 33.47 4.71 -22.52
N ASN A 542 32.70 5.55 -21.83
CA ASN A 542 31.60 5.15 -20.95
C ASN A 542 30.35 5.95 -21.33
N PRO A 543 29.69 5.66 -22.47
CA PRO A 543 28.67 6.52 -23.07
C PRO A 543 27.44 6.75 -22.20
N THR A 544 27.18 5.85 -21.26
CA THR A 544 26.00 5.92 -20.40
C THR A 544 26.34 5.51 -18.98
N ILE A 545 25.60 6.06 -18.02
CA ILE A 545 25.60 5.62 -16.63
C ILE A 545 24.19 5.24 -16.21
N SER A 546 24.04 4.07 -15.58
CA SER A 546 22.77 3.65 -14.99
C SER A 546 22.62 4.20 -13.58
N ARG A 547 21.43 4.69 -13.25
CA ARG A 547 21.15 5.33 -11.97
C ARG A 547 19.91 4.75 -11.32
N VAL A 548 19.77 5.06 -10.03
CA VAL A 548 18.62 4.74 -9.21
C VAL A 548 18.21 6.00 -8.47
N THR A 549 16.97 6.42 -8.66
CA THR A 549 16.37 7.57 -7.99
C THR A 549 15.23 7.09 -7.12
N TYR A 550 15.34 7.29 -5.81
CA TYR A 550 14.23 7.16 -4.88
C TYR A 550 13.56 8.52 -4.73
N ILE A 551 12.24 8.55 -4.72
CA ILE A 551 11.48 9.80 -4.62
C ILE A 551 10.22 9.61 -3.78
N THR A 552 9.86 10.62 -2.98
CA THR A 552 8.58 10.64 -2.26
C THR A 552 7.50 11.33 -3.09
N ASP A 553 6.32 10.75 -3.10
CA ASP A 553 5.13 11.28 -3.77
C ASP A 553 4.06 11.54 -2.72
N ALA A 554 3.64 12.80 -2.54
CA ALA A 554 2.63 13.14 -1.55
C ALA A 554 1.27 12.55 -1.95
N VAL A 555 0.57 11.97 -0.98
CA VAL A 555 -0.81 11.48 -1.10
C VAL A 555 -1.77 12.48 -0.49
N ASP A 556 -1.37 13.11 0.61
CA ASP A 556 -2.13 14.10 1.36
C ASP A 556 -1.16 14.96 2.18
N ILE A 557 -1.52 16.22 2.45
CA ILE A 557 -0.62 17.19 3.07
C ILE A 557 -1.37 18.03 4.10
N LEU A 558 -0.73 18.22 5.25
CA LEU A 558 -1.04 19.26 6.23
C LEU A 558 -0.02 20.40 6.08
N ASN A 559 -0.45 21.54 5.56
CA ASN A 559 0.34 22.77 5.55
C ASN A 559 0.20 23.50 6.90
N ASN A 560 1.32 24.00 7.45
CA ASN A 560 1.29 24.82 8.65
C ASN A 560 0.78 26.24 8.32
N VAL A 561 -0.37 26.61 8.88
CA VAL A 561 -1.02 27.92 8.67
C VAL A 561 -0.21 29.11 9.20
N VAL A 562 0.77 28.87 10.09
CA VAL A 562 1.59 29.94 10.71
C VAL A 562 2.85 30.24 9.87
N ALA A 563 3.21 29.40 8.90
CA ALA A 563 4.35 29.63 8.02
C ALA A 563 4.03 30.72 6.98
N ILE A 564 4.26 32.00 7.34
CA ILE A 564 4.01 33.18 6.50
C ILE A 564 4.80 33.15 5.16
N ALA A 565 5.82 32.29 5.03
CA ALA A 565 6.80 32.31 3.95
C ALA A 565 6.78 31.10 3.00
N GLY A 566 5.78 30.21 3.05
CA GLY A 566 5.68 29.16 2.02
C GLY A 566 4.69 28.03 2.35
N THR A 567 4.04 27.51 1.32
CA THR A 567 3.24 26.27 1.36
C THR A 567 4.04 25.11 0.78
N VAL A 568 3.89 23.92 1.34
CA VAL A 568 4.37 22.68 0.71
C VAL A 568 3.51 22.40 -0.52
N THR A 569 4.14 22.09 -1.65
CA THR A 569 3.45 21.79 -2.92
C THR A 569 2.50 20.60 -2.77
N ALA A 570 1.26 20.73 -3.21
CA ALA A 570 0.22 19.69 -3.13
C ALA A 570 0.18 18.70 -4.31
N ASP A 571 1.21 18.67 -5.17
CA ASP A 571 1.20 17.75 -6.32
C ASP A 571 1.38 16.29 -5.88
N THR A 572 0.42 15.46 -6.28
CA THR A 572 0.27 14.05 -5.87
C THR A 572 0.54 13.05 -6.99
N LYS A 573 1.05 13.50 -8.15
CA LYS A 573 1.35 12.61 -9.27
C LYS A 573 2.37 11.53 -8.85
N SER A 574 1.88 10.31 -8.74
CA SER A 574 2.69 9.09 -8.66
C SER A 574 2.70 8.39 -10.01
N SER A 575 3.80 7.70 -10.31
CA SER A 575 3.92 6.89 -11.52
C SER A 575 3.48 5.44 -11.24
N PRO A 576 2.77 4.77 -12.16
CA PRO A 576 2.50 3.34 -12.03
C PRO A 576 3.81 2.54 -12.08
N SER A 577 3.81 1.34 -11.49
CA SER A 577 4.97 0.44 -11.58
C SER A 577 5.06 -0.17 -12.98
N ILE A 578 6.18 0.05 -13.68
CA ILE A 578 6.38 -0.35 -15.08
C ILE A 578 7.87 -0.47 -15.39
N SER A 579 8.27 -1.46 -16.19
CA SER A 579 9.61 -1.54 -16.80
C SER A 579 9.52 -1.39 -18.31
N GLY A 580 10.56 -0.89 -18.98
CA GLY A 580 10.49 -0.62 -20.43
C GLY A 580 10.55 0.85 -20.79
N ARG A 581 10.95 1.16 -22.03
CA ARG A 581 10.98 2.55 -22.52
C ARG A 581 9.60 3.19 -22.52
N VAL A 582 9.48 4.36 -21.89
CA VAL A 582 8.31 5.24 -22.01
C VAL A 582 8.71 6.38 -22.95
N LEU A 583 8.03 6.51 -24.10
CA LEU A 583 8.18 7.64 -25.04
C LEU A 583 9.58 7.83 -25.67
N GLY A 584 10.43 6.80 -25.64
CA GLY A 584 11.77 6.81 -26.27
C GLY A 584 12.88 7.44 -25.43
N ASN A 585 12.57 8.03 -24.28
CA ASN A 585 13.57 8.53 -23.34
C ASN A 585 14.01 7.44 -22.36
N LYS A 586 15.32 7.38 -22.08
CA LYS A 586 15.92 6.44 -21.10
C LYS A 586 16.28 7.12 -19.79
N ALA A 587 16.33 8.45 -19.78
CA ALA A 587 16.61 9.24 -18.61
C ALA A 587 15.30 9.75 -18.00
N TYR A 588 15.17 9.59 -16.69
CA TYR A 588 14.08 10.10 -15.90
C TYR A 588 14.20 11.62 -15.74
N GLN A 589 13.06 12.30 -15.90
CA GLN A 589 12.88 13.71 -15.57
C GLN A 589 11.85 13.81 -14.45
N LEU A 590 12.05 14.77 -13.55
CA LEU A 590 11.10 15.06 -12.51
C LEU A 590 9.77 15.53 -13.13
N PRO A 591 8.61 15.10 -12.60
CA PRO A 591 7.33 15.59 -13.09
C PRO A 591 7.14 17.07 -12.70
N ASP A 592 6.53 17.85 -13.59
CA ASP A 592 6.07 19.21 -13.27
C ASP A 592 5.24 19.21 -11.98
N PRO A 593 5.46 20.16 -11.04
CA PRO A 593 6.26 21.38 -11.19
C PRO A 593 7.74 21.28 -10.77
N PHE A 594 8.26 20.08 -10.49
CA PHE A 594 9.58 19.90 -9.88
C PHE A 594 10.71 19.86 -10.92
N TYR A 595 11.85 20.48 -10.60
CA TYR A 595 13.06 20.41 -11.42
C TYR A 595 14.34 20.49 -10.57
N TYR A 596 15.48 20.12 -11.15
CA TYR A 596 16.78 20.28 -10.54
C TYR A 596 17.45 21.56 -11.04
N ASP A 597 17.91 22.39 -10.11
CA ASP A 597 18.84 23.48 -10.38
C ASP A 597 20.26 23.05 -9.99
N LEU A 598 21.26 23.43 -10.78
CA LEU A 598 22.64 23.00 -10.60
C LEU A 598 23.44 24.06 -9.86
N LEU A 599 24.04 23.67 -8.74
CA LEU A 599 24.95 24.51 -7.96
C LEU A 599 26.28 23.78 -7.71
N PRO A 600 27.23 23.81 -8.66
CA PRO A 600 28.52 23.16 -8.49
C PRO A 600 29.31 23.72 -7.30
N PHE A 601 29.99 22.86 -6.56
CA PHE A 601 30.85 23.24 -5.43
C PHE A 601 32.05 22.31 -5.29
N THR A 602 33.10 22.78 -4.62
CA THR A 602 34.30 22.00 -4.36
C THR A 602 34.27 21.42 -2.94
N ASP A 603 34.33 20.10 -2.86
CA ASP A 603 34.57 19.35 -1.63
C ASP A 603 36.04 18.90 -1.57
N SER A 604 36.83 19.57 -0.74
CA SER A 604 38.27 19.37 -0.63
C SER A 604 38.99 19.58 -1.97
N THR A 605 39.24 18.52 -2.73
CA THR A 605 39.86 18.59 -4.08
C THR A 605 38.93 18.10 -5.18
N GLN A 606 37.68 17.76 -4.84
CA GLN A 606 36.72 17.17 -5.76
C GLN A 606 35.63 18.17 -6.12
N LEU A 607 35.47 18.44 -7.43
CA LEU A 607 34.30 19.15 -7.93
C LEU A 607 33.07 18.25 -7.85
N VAL A 608 31.99 18.76 -7.27
CA VAL A 608 30.69 18.10 -7.15
C VAL A 608 29.65 18.98 -7.85
N ASN A 609 28.89 18.40 -8.78
CA ASN A 609 27.72 19.06 -9.36
C ASN A 609 26.60 19.00 -8.33
N GLY A 610 26.41 20.08 -7.55
CA GLY A 610 25.35 20.13 -6.56
C GLY A 610 23.97 20.18 -7.21
N LEU A 611 23.00 19.47 -6.63
CA LEU A 611 21.60 19.48 -7.06
C LEU A 611 20.73 20.18 -6.01
N LEU A 612 19.93 21.15 -6.44
CA LEU A 612 18.87 21.74 -5.63
C LEU A 612 17.52 21.35 -6.23
N LEU A 613 16.61 20.85 -5.40
CA LEU A 613 15.24 20.60 -5.82
C LEU A 613 14.45 21.91 -5.73
N LYS A 614 13.84 22.32 -6.85
CA LYS A 614 13.01 23.51 -6.94
C LYS A 614 11.65 23.20 -7.56
N THR A 615 10.73 24.14 -7.42
CA THR A 615 9.44 24.12 -8.11
C THR A 615 9.31 25.33 -9.01
N THR A 616 8.55 25.18 -10.11
CA THR A 616 8.29 26.28 -11.05
C THR A 616 7.42 27.40 -10.46
N ASP A 617 6.69 27.11 -9.38
CA ASP A 617 5.83 28.05 -8.66
C ASP A 617 6.50 28.70 -7.42
N ASN A 618 7.79 28.40 -7.16
CA ASN A 618 8.54 28.82 -5.97
C ASN A 618 7.99 28.36 -4.61
N SER A 619 7.07 27.39 -4.58
CA SER A 619 6.67 26.70 -3.36
C SER A 619 7.81 25.84 -2.76
N VAL A 620 7.68 25.45 -1.49
CA VAL A 620 8.66 24.54 -0.88
C VAL A 620 8.42 23.15 -1.46
N PRO A 621 9.44 22.51 -2.06
CA PRO A 621 9.25 21.18 -2.62
C PRO A 621 8.76 20.18 -1.57
N GLY A 622 7.60 19.57 -1.84
CA GLY A 622 7.05 18.49 -1.02
C GLY A 622 7.75 17.15 -1.18
N LYS A 623 8.70 17.04 -2.12
CA LYS A 623 9.42 15.80 -2.41
C LYS A 623 10.77 15.74 -1.71
N ILE A 624 11.16 14.52 -1.32
CA ILE A 624 12.51 14.15 -0.91
C ILE A 624 13.02 13.14 -1.96
N THR A 625 14.26 13.31 -2.39
CA THR A 625 14.89 12.46 -3.41
C THR A 625 16.23 11.92 -2.90
N LEU A 626 16.53 10.66 -3.21
CA LEU A 626 17.85 10.06 -3.09
C LEU A 626 18.31 9.55 -4.46
N GLY A 627 19.36 10.15 -5.01
CA GLY A 627 19.98 9.73 -6.26
C GLY A 627 21.29 8.98 -6.02
N LEU A 628 21.35 7.73 -6.49
CA LEU A 628 22.54 6.88 -6.45
C LEU A 628 22.87 6.38 -7.85
N THR A 629 24.14 6.08 -8.12
CA THR A 629 24.49 5.23 -9.26
C THR A 629 23.97 3.82 -9.02
N LYS A 630 23.73 3.07 -10.10
CA LYS A 630 23.32 1.67 -9.99
C LYS A 630 24.34 0.82 -9.22
N ALA A 631 25.63 1.08 -9.43
CA ALA A 631 26.71 0.36 -8.72
C ALA A 631 26.63 0.58 -7.20
N GLU A 632 26.46 1.83 -6.75
CA GLU A 632 26.29 2.15 -5.32
C GLU A 632 25.03 1.47 -4.74
N ASN A 633 23.90 1.53 -5.45
CA ASN A 633 22.69 0.86 -4.98
C ASN A 633 22.84 -0.67 -4.91
N ASP A 634 23.56 -1.27 -5.86
CA ASP A 634 23.78 -2.71 -5.88
C ASP A 634 24.71 -3.17 -4.72
N LEU A 635 25.62 -2.31 -4.23
CA LEU A 635 26.36 -2.57 -2.98
C LEU A 635 25.41 -2.66 -1.77
N LEU A 636 24.43 -1.76 -1.66
CA LEU A 636 23.41 -1.82 -0.60
C LEU A 636 22.55 -3.09 -0.71
N LYS A 637 22.16 -3.49 -1.94
CA LYS A 637 21.43 -4.75 -2.16
C LYS A 637 22.25 -5.96 -1.73
N GLY A 638 23.56 -5.95 -1.97
CA GLY A 638 24.48 -7.01 -1.54
C GLY A 638 24.43 -7.26 -0.03
N LEU A 639 24.29 -6.20 0.78
CA LEU A 639 24.18 -6.32 2.24
C LEU A 639 22.93 -7.08 2.68
N ILE A 640 21.81 -6.93 1.96
CA ILE A 640 20.53 -7.59 2.28
C ILE A 640 20.69 -9.10 2.20
N SER A 641 21.20 -9.60 1.06
CA SER A 641 21.38 -11.03 0.85
C SER A 641 22.47 -11.62 1.74
N ALA A 642 23.58 -10.89 1.94
CA ALA A 642 24.70 -11.36 2.77
C ALA A 642 24.31 -11.54 4.24
N ASN A 643 23.35 -10.77 4.74
CA ASN A 643 22.93 -10.78 6.14
C ASN A 643 21.50 -11.31 6.37
N SER A 644 20.83 -11.79 5.31
CA SER A 644 19.44 -12.28 5.36
C SER A 644 18.49 -11.27 6.02
N LEU A 645 18.62 -9.99 5.66
CA LEU A 645 17.83 -8.92 6.26
C LEU A 645 16.41 -8.90 5.70
N THR A 646 15.44 -8.72 6.59
CA THR A 646 14.06 -8.39 6.24
C THR A 646 13.79 -6.91 6.48
N ASN A 647 12.77 -6.38 5.79
CA ASN A 647 12.38 -4.97 5.86
C ASN A 647 13.54 -3.94 5.79
N PRO A 648 14.48 -4.06 4.82
CA PRO A 648 15.65 -3.20 4.74
C PRO A 648 15.27 -1.76 4.35
N ARG A 649 15.96 -0.76 4.92
CA ARG A 649 15.79 0.66 4.64
C ARG A 649 17.16 1.35 4.53
N PRO A 650 17.35 2.30 3.59
CA PRO A 650 18.52 3.17 3.63
C PRO A 650 18.42 4.07 4.86
N LEU A 651 19.54 4.27 5.53
CA LEU A 651 19.69 5.18 6.66
C LEU A 651 20.88 6.12 6.41
N PHE A 652 20.76 7.36 6.87
CA PHE A 652 21.70 8.43 6.56
C PHE A 652 22.51 8.82 7.81
N ILE A 653 23.75 8.36 7.89
CA ILE A 653 24.65 8.78 8.97
C ILE A 653 25.26 10.13 8.60
N ASN A 654 24.92 11.17 9.34
CA ASN A 654 25.56 12.47 9.16
C ASN A 654 27.03 12.38 9.55
N LEU A 655 27.93 12.76 8.64
CA LEU A 655 29.38 12.71 8.87
C LEU A 655 29.92 13.94 9.61
N PHE A 656 29.14 15.02 9.69
CA PHE A 656 29.55 16.28 10.31
C PHE A 656 28.39 16.90 11.10
N THR A 657 28.67 17.38 12.31
CA THR A 657 27.64 18.05 13.14
C THR A 657 27.15 19.35 12.52
N ASP A 658 28.05 20.09 11.88
CA ASP A 658 27.78 21.38 11.27
C ASP A 658 27.79 21.30 9.75
N LYS A 659 27.08 22.24 9.11
CA LYS A 659 27.13 22.42 7.66
C LYS A 659 28.56 22.76 7.23
N LEU A 660 29.01 22.11 6.16
CA LEU A 660 30.26 22.43 5.50
C LEU A 660 30.05 23.62 4.56
N ILE A 661 31.07 24.44 4.37
CA ILE A 661 31.05 25.57 3.43
C ILE A 661 32.17 25.36 2.41
N SER A 662 31.82 25.32 1.13
CA SER A 662 32.79 25.16 0.03
C SER A 662 33.58 26.45 -0.24
N THR A 663 34.61 26.37 -1.09
CA THR A 663 35.37 27.55 -1.55
C THR A 663 34.52 28.55 -2.34
N GLU A 664 33.44 28.08 -2.95
CA GLU A 664 32.43 28.87 -3.66
C GLU A 664 31.36 29.45 -2.72
N ASN A 665 31.53 29.30 -1.40
CA ASN A 665 30.58 29.73 -0.36
C ASN A 665 29.22 29.01 -0.45
N VAL A 666 29.21 27.76 -0.91
CA VAL A 666 28.02 26.90 -0.90
C VAL A 666 27.99 26.11 0.40
N ALA A 667 26.90 26.24 1.16
CA ALA A 667 26.67 25.44 2.35
C ALA A 667 26.09 24.07 1.98
N TYR A 668 26.68 22.98 2.46
CA TYR A 668 26.26 21.62 2.14
C TYR A 668 26.50 20.67 3.33
N GLU A 669 25.85 19.51 3.29
CA GLU A 669 26.00 18.44 4.27
C GLU A 669 26.40 17.13 3.57
N LYS A 670 27.11 16.25 4.30
CA LYS A 670 27.51 14.92 3.80
C LYS A 670 26.98 13.83 4.70
N TYR A 671 26.41 12.81 4.07
CA TYR A 671 25.91 11.63 4.74
C TYR A 671 26.57 10.40 4.16
N GLN A 672 26.85 9.43 5.02
CA GLN A 672 27.10 8.05 4.59
C GLN A 672 25.75 7.33 4.51
N VAL A 673 25.46 6.76 3.34
CA VAL A 673 24.29 5.90 3.17
C VAL A 673 24.67 4.49 3.62
N VAL A 674 23.93 4.00 4.59
CA VAL A 674 24.06 2.66 5.15
C VAL A 674 22.71 1.96 5.08
N LEU A 675 22.66 0.70 5.49
CA LEU A 675 21.43 -0.08 5.50
C LEU A 675 21.05 -0.46 6.93
N ILE A 676 19.79 -0.29 7.28
CA ILE A 676 19.21 -0.85 8.51
C ILE A 676 18.17 -1.90 8.11
N GLY A 677 18.21 -3.05 8.78
CA GLY A 677 17.27 -4.13 8.53
C GLY A 677 16.98 -4.94 9.78
N GLU A 678 15.91 -5.72 9.71
CA GLU A 678 15.55 -6.70 10.72
C GLU A 678 16.38 -7.97 10.49
N THR A 679 17.03 -8.46 11.54
CA THR A 679 17.72 -9.74 11.52
C THR A 679 16.77 -10.91 11.79
N VAL A 680 17.22 -12.15 11.62
CA VAL A 680 16.42 -13.35 11.92
C VAL A 680 16.01 -13.48 13.39
N SER A 681 16.72 -12.80 14.30
CA SER A 681 16.42 -12.69 15.74
C SER A 681 15.47 -11.54 16.06
N GLY A 682 15.15 -10.67 15.09
CA GLY A 682 14.32 -9.50 15.29
C GLY A 682 15.04 -8.24 15.73
N GLU A 683 16.38 -8.29 15.85
CA GLU A 683 17.16 -7.10 16.16
C GLU A 683 17.22 -6.18 14.94
N LEU A 684 16.99 -4.88 15.16
CA LEU A 684 17.25 -3.83 14.18
C LEU A 684 18.75 -3.53 14.17
N LYS A 685 19.41 -3.87 13.07
CA LYS A 685 20.87 -3.77 12.97
C LYS A 685 21.31 -2.93 11.78
N LEU A 686 22.28 -2.06 12.05
CA LEU A 686 22.95 -1.25 11.05
C LEU A 686 24.02 -2.06 10.32
N MET A 687 24.07 -1.94 9.00
CA MET A 687 25.02 -2.59 8.11
C MET A 687 25.64 -1.56 7.18
N SER A 688 26.96 -1.57 7.10
CA SER A 688 27.73 -0.69 6.20
C SER A 688 28.41 -1.49 5.11
N THR A 689 28.55 -0.88 3.94
CA THR A 689 29.36 -1.40 2.83
C THR A 689 30.86 -1.24 3.14
N SER A 690 31.71 -2.07 2.52
CA SER A 690 33.18 -1.91 2.62
C SER A 690 33.67 -0.60 2.00
N GLU A 691 33.02 -0.18 0.91
CA GLU A 691 33.20 1.11 0.26
C GLU A 691 32.08 2.05 0.70
N ALA A 692 32.42 3.15 1.39
CA ALA A 692 31.43 4.08 1.89
C ALA A 692 30.71 4.80 0.74
N ILE A 693 29.37 4.74 0.74
CA ILE A 693 28.54 5.48 -0.21
C ILE A 693 28.25 6.85 0.37
N ILE A 694 28.83 7.89 -0.22
CA ILE A 694 28.69 9.26 0.25
C ILE A 694 27.66 9.99 -0.60
N VAL A 695 26.68 10.61 0.07
CA VAL A 695 25.71 11.50 -0.55
C VAL A 695 25.81 12.90 0.04
N TYR A 696 25.54 13.87 -0.82
CA TYR A 696 25.55 15.29 -0.53
C TYR A 696 24.13 15.82 -0.53
N THR A 697 23.87 16.88 0.23
CA THR A 697 22.66 17.69 0.10
C THR A 697 22.98 19.15 0.38
N ILE A 698 22.27 20.04 -0.32
CA ILE A 698 22.35 21.51 -0.15
C ILE A 698 21.06 22.05 0.49
N ASP A 699 19.94 21.33 0.33
CA ASP A 699 18.59 21.78 0.65
C ASP A 699 17.83 20.86 1.64
N LYS A 700 18.44 19.74 2.07
CA LYS A 700 17.80 18.67 2.87
C LYS A 700 16.55 18.06 2.21
N LYS A 701 16.47 18.14 0.88
CA LYS A 701 15.39 17.55 0.05
C LYS A 701 15.97 16.69 -1.07
N CYS A 702 17.03 17.14 -1.71
CA CYS A 702 17.78 16.37 -2.68
C CYS A 702 19.06 15.83 -2.05
N PHE A 703 19.11 14.50 -1.92
CA PHE A 703 20.29 13.75 -1.52
C PHE A 703 20.83 13.05 -2.76
N PHE A 704 22.12 13.21 -3.06
CA PHE A 704 22.70 12.65 -4.27
C PHE A 704 24.15 12.22 -4.07
N SER A 705 24.54 11.10 -4.68
CA SER A 705 25.95 10.76 -4.79
C SER A 705 26.62 11.61 -5.87
N LYS A 706 27.94 11.79 -5.74
CA LYS A 706 28.72 12.49 -6.76
C LYS A 706 28.57 11.84 -8.14
N GLY A 707 28.59 10.51 -8.20
CA GLY A 707 28.44 9.76 -9.45
C GLY A 707 27.06 9.96 -10.09
N TYR A 708 26.00 10.03 -9.29
CA TYR A 708 24.65 10.31 -9.77
C TYR A 708 24.53 11.71 -10.40
N ALA A 709 25.06 12.73 -9.73
CA ALA A 709 24.86 14.13 -10.11
C ALA A 709 25.78 14.61 -11.25
N ALA A 710 26.86 13.89 -11.55
CA ALA A 710 27.87 14.31 -12.53
C ALA A 710 27.31 14.65 -13.93
N TYR A 711 26.22 13.99 -14.34
CA TYR A 711 25.64 14.12 -15.68
C TYR A 711 24.20 14.62 -15.69
N VAL A 712 23.66 15.01 -14.53
CA VAL A 712 22.35 15.67 -14.46
C VAL A 712 22.48 17.01 -15.20
N LYS A 713 21.52 17.28 -16.10
CA LYS A 713 21.47 18.52 -16.86
C LYS A 713 20.50 19.49 -16.19
N ASP A 714 20.80 20.77 -16.33
CA ASP A 714 19.88 21.84 -15.98
C ASP A 714 18.68 21.78 -16.93
N GLU A 715 17.47 21.88 -16.38
CA GLU A 715 16.22 21.96 -17.14
C GLU A 715 15.80 23.44 -17.13
N PRO A 716 16.21 24.25 -18.13
CA PRO A 716 15.95 25.67 -18.10
C PRO A 716 14.44 25.92 -18.07
N ILE A 717 13.99 26.68 -17.08
CA ILE A 717 12.63 27.20 -17.03
C ILE A 717 12.41 27.95 -18.35
N THR A 718 11.53 27.47 -19.23
CA THR A 718 10.99 28.31 -20.30
C THR A 718 10.18 29.40 -19.62
N SER A 719 10.85 30.49 -19.26
CA SER A 719 10.18 31.70 -18.81
C SER A 719 9.19 32.09 -19.90
N VAL A 720 7.91 32.14 -19.55
CA VAL A 720 6.93 32.84 -20.37
C VAL A 720 7.42 34.28 -20.44
N PHE A 721 8.07 34.64 -21.55
CA PHE A 721 8.29 36.03 -21.90
C PHE A 721 6.91 36.67 -21.99
N LEU A 722 6.55 37.46 -20.99
CA LEU A 722 5.56 38.52 -21.18
C LEU A 722 6.18 39.47 -22.18
N ASP A 723 5.83 39.32 -23.46
CA ASP A 723 5.98 40.39 -24.45
C ASP A 723 5.09 41.55 -24.00
N LEU A 724 5.67 42.39 -23.15
CA LEU A 724 5.24 43.77 -22.96
C LEU A 724 5.66 44.54 -24.21
N GLU A 725 4.95 44.31 -25.32
CA GLU A 725 4.84 45.35 -26.35
C GLU A 725 3.97 46.48 -25.81
N ILE A 726 4.63 47.40 -25.10
CA ILE A 726 4.14 48.76 -24.93
C ILE A 726 4.38 49.45 -26.27
N SER A 727 3.36 49.52 -27.12
CA SER A 727 3.34 50.52 -28.21
C SER A 727 2.68 51.80 -27.68
N LEU A 728 3.47 52.88 -27.67
CA LEU A 728 3.01 54.28 -27.52
C LEU A 728 2.02 54.68 -28.62
#